data_AF-A0A316BL66-F1
#
_entry.id   AF-A0A316BL66-F1
#
_cell.length_a   1.000
_cell.length_b   1.000
_cell.length_c   1.000
_cell.angle_alpha   90.00
_cell.angle_beta   90.00
_cell.angle_gamma   90.00
#
_symmetry.space_group_name_H-M   'P 1'
#
loop_
_entity.id
_entity.type
_entity.pdbx_description
1 polymer ?
#
loop_
_entity_poly.entity_id
_entity_poly.type
_entity_poly.pdbx_seq_one_letter_code
_entity_poly.pdbx_strand_id
1 'polypeptide(L)'
;MMKRVFSLTAVFAMALHVSAFAVDNENVKGGVISGFLKKSESPYLVKETLVVPKGKALVVEPGVVVEFNDGTGLDVRGGSLAIMGQTNSPVVFKAKGTFWNGISVTGEKKTEIQDLQILNAEYGIAVENGSLDLKSVTIDSPDRIGLHVRNASVDAQWMTVSNGSNVGVWASENSKLKISSSNLNGNRMGLVVSEGADVNIQSTGIRQNDVGVFVQGDHQFSQRALVVEKNKIGLASQERPDPEFKNSVAKNNDRRLLRKTGMLESTLGDEPVNPYANAMVAMEAEANSEDGWKVSGNIVLDLGHHWVYMSHNRSDDMIVGEDTIYHGDRYKNYFQVPGLFANWIASVVMESPTGKTIEISTDVSSDKWNSFNVHSFQASYTDEYQKLVLGNLFANGGEISLAGINVLGASYELELFKNAFKKHMFELSGFVGEAQAPKVIGTRDRDMYNEYIDDGEAVAQKMVAGTKILWNIHRRFDGALGFIGSKDYMNDPFLRDGMADDVNTASPIIASRTLFAEGNWLVYPGDIKLNGQVAVGVADTANAAAIRAMNSVFTSAGLDASDFSLLNRLMKNPSAVNSLSQEQLESIFGDNSMMTVGDMKKKLQSLLAEAKARVKEFEPKDSRPSNPDFWNYKNWAIAGSFEWSNDNTFVEGYFKYVGAGYYSAGSPDMQQNTRLYGGNLKQKITDFWKLNFGYDINIENADDGNGGYNIIGFGEGEKWGVAGADGKWLKQHNQDENRTLYIHNGYLTNEFKILDNLSLSLKYGFDYRTRSTATRLYPSFEAASGIYEDSWFKPRSGKSTMSFVENGDTIRIDAERWEKYRELQDEDYLASMFEENLLKHTIDLAVTYKFPKNVLKVGGTWVYRTDLSKFGEDGLLDGFNFSNKTYGILGYYFHGGDYFEQRYPVSLTTTLDFIRNTVSVMPRYKIYNRDDMTEFEWTLSDNMTIPVVKDFLDVSLNGNFRQNFLDRTVDGEDLDEMEIDVDGAISLRFHHTASLFTDWTLGAVYDYRPDNRADQYKDFYAIVSLNYSF
;
A
#
# COMPACT_ATOMS: atom_id res chain seq x y z
N MET A 1 -3.73 -21.70 -58.85
CA MET A 1 -4.00 -21.03 -60.14
C MET A 1 -4.67 -22.05 -61.07
N MET A 2 -5.93 -21.79 -61.49
CA MET A 2 -6.72 -22.45 -62.57
C MET A 2 -6.92 -23.99 -62.55
N LYS A 3 -8.02 -24.62 -63.01
CA LYS A 3 -9.45 -24.34 -63.28
C LYS A 3 -10.02 -25.68 -63.85
N ARG A 4 -11.24 -26.06 -63.43
CA ARG A 4 -12.37 -26.56 -64.26
C ARG A 4 -12.43 -28.00 -64.87
N VAL A 5 -13.56 -28.66 -64.54
CA VAL A 5 -14.69 -29.11 -65.44
C VAL A 5 -14.90 -30.62 -65.73
N PHE A 6 -16.09 -31.07 -65.29
CA PHE A 6 -17.10 -32.06 -65.77
C PHE A 6 -16.92 -32.84 -67.11
N SER A 7 -17.30 -34.13 -67.10
CA SER A 7 -18.46 -34.74 -67.84
C SER A 7 -18.74 -36.16 -67.27
N LEU A 8 -19.95 -36.59 -66.86
CA LEU A 8 -21.21 -36.95 -67.54
C LEU A 8 -21.23 -38.27 -68.36
N THR A 9 -21.73 -39.34 -67.70
CA THR A 9 -22.80 -40.33 -68.05
C THR A 9 -22.82 -41.21 -69.31
N ALA A 10 -23.17 -42.51 -69.13
CA ALA A 10 -24.27 -43.28 -69.78
C ALA A 10 -24.17 -44.80 -69.42
N VAL A 11 -25.14 -45.52 -68.81
CA VAL A 11 -26.44 -46.12 -69.26
C VAL A 11 -26.39 -47.64 -68.86
N PHE A 12 -27.20 -48.20 -67.95
CA PHE A 12 -28.64 -48.56 -67.91
C PHE A 12 -28.98 -49.99 -68.39
N ALA A 13 -29.58 -50.82 -67.51
CA ALA A 13 -30.48 -51.92 -67.85
C ALA A 13 -31.46 -52.23 -66.70
N MET A 14 -32.76 -52.05 -67.01
CA MET A 14 -34.02 -52.35 -66.31
C MET A 14 -34.41 -53.84 -66.52
N ALA A 15 -35.35 -54.54 -65.85
CA ALA A 15 -36.54 -54.20 -65.04
C ALA A 15 -37.13 -55.47 -64.35
N LEU A 16 -38.17 -55.23 -63.51
CA LEU A 16 -39.36 -56.03 -63.09
C LEU A 16 -39.39 -56.33 -61.57
N HIS A 17 -40.41 -56.02 -60.73
CA HIS A 17 -41.81 -55.59 -60.90
C HIS A 17 -42.31 -54.74 -59.69
N VAL A 18 -43.23 -53.82 -60.02
CA VAL A 18 -44.23 -52.99 -59.29
C VAL A 18 -44.55 -53.25 -57.79
N SER A 19 -44.59 -52.16 -56.99
CA SER A 19 -45.75 -51.73 -56.16
C SER A 19 -45.57 -50.34 -55.49
N ALA A 20 -46.60 -49.50 -55.63
CA ALA A 20 -47.11 -48.44 -54.75
C ALA A 20 -46.24 -47.21 -54.38
N PHE A 21 -46.82 -46.03 -54.62
CA PHE A 21 -46.41 -44.74 -54.08
C PHE A 21 -46.73 -44.61 -52.58
N ALA A 22 -45.77 -44.15 -51.78
CA ALA A 22 -46.00 -43.41 -50.54
C ALA A 22 -44.80 -42.45 -50.32
N VAL A 23 -45.11 -41.18 -50.09
CA VAL A 23 -44.17 -40.16 -49.62
C VAL A 23 -44.07 -40.30 -48.10
N ASP A 24 -42.86 -40.43 -47.57
CA ASP A 24 -42.61 -40.35 -46.12
C ASP A 24 -41.62 -39.21 -45.86
N ASN A 25 -41.99 -38.31 -44.94
CA ASN A 25 -41.40 -36.99 -44.77
C ASN A 25 -41.02 -36.80 -43.28
N GLU A 26 -39.86 -37.32 -42.85
CA GLU A 26 -39.28 -37.05 -41.51
C GLU A 26 -37.81 -36.60 -41.63
N ASN A 27 -37.49 -35.39 -41.12
CA ASN A 27 -36.13 -34.86 -41.05
C ASN A 27 -35.38 -35.45 -39.83
N VAL A 28 -34.81 -36.64 -40.01
CA VAL A 28 -34.05 -37.36 -38.97
C VAL A 28 -32.64 -36.77 -38.80
N LYS A 29 -32.20 -36.52 -37.56
CA LYS A 29 -30.87 -35.99 -37.19
C LYS A 29 -30.17 -36.88 -36.15
N GLY A 30 -28.83 -36.85 -36.13
CA GLY A 30 -27.97 -37.59 -35.21
C GLY A 30 -26.50 -37.27 -35.42
N GLY A 31 -25.68 -37.34 -34.35
CA GLY A 31 -24.23 -37.14 -34.41
C GLY A 31 -23.77 -35.68 -34.47
N VAL A 32 -22.59 -35.43 -35.05
CA VAL A 32 -21.99 -34.08 -35.14
C VAL A 32 -22.85 -33.13 -35.97
N ILE A 33 -23.16 -31.96 -35.43
CA ILE A 33 -24.04 -30.97 -36.07
C ILE A 33 -23.45 -29.55 -36.04
N SER A 34 -23.73 -28.77 -37.09
CA SER A 34 -23.41 -27.34 -37.19
C SER A 34 -24.30 -26.66 -38.24
N GLY A 35 -24.41 -25.34 -38.22
CA GLY A 35 -25.26 -24.57 -39.14
C GLY A 35 -26.59 -24.16 -38.51
N PHE A 36 -27.67 -24.20 -39.28
CA PHE A 36 -28.99 -23.70 -38.88
C PHE A 36 -30.03 -24.83 -38.81
N LEU A 37 -30.79 -24.91 -37.72
CA LEU A 37 -32.07 -25.61 -37.69
C LEU A 37 -33.17 -24.62 -38.04
N LYS A 38 -33.82 -24.83 -39.19
CA LYS A 38 -34.83 -23.94 -39.74
C LYS A 38 -36.24 -24.33 -39.37
N LYS A 39 -37.13 -23.35 -39.19
CA LYS A 39 -38.54 -23.58 -38.89
C LYS A 39 -39.28 -24.33 -40.00
N SER A 40 -38.93 -24.08 -41.27
CA SER A 40 -39.57 -24.72 -42.44
C SER A 40 -39.38 -26.23 -42.53
N GLU A 41 -38.39 -26.75 -41.80
CA GLU A 41 -37.99 -28.15 -41.77
C GLU A 41 -38.35 -28.84 -40.44
N SER A 42 -39.03 -28.12 -39.54
CA SER A 42 -39.53 -28.60 -38.26
C SER A 42 -40.81 -29.44 -38.45
N PRO A 43 -41.05 -30.52 -37.67
CA PRO A 43 -40.24 -30.98 -36.54
C PRO A 43 -39.00 -31.80 -36.95
N TYR A 44 -37.95 -31.72 -36.15
CA TYR A 44 -36.76 -32.56 -36.28
C TYR A 44 -36.85 -33.75 -35.34
N LEU A 45 -36.53 -34.95 -35.83
CA LEU A 45 -36.46 -36.16 -35.02
C LEU A 45 -35.00 -36.53 -34.76
N VAL A 46 -34.58 -36.52 -33.49
CA VAL A 46 -33.23 -36.88 -33.06
C VAL A 46 -33.21 -38.34 -32.62
N LYS A 47 -32.51 -39.19 -33.36
CA LYS A 47 -32.37 -40.63 -33.06
C LYS A 47 -31.02 -40.97 -32.41
N GLU A 48 -30.08 -40.03 -32.41
CA GLU A 48 -28.75 -40.14 -31.81
C GLU A 48 -28.37 -38.75 -31.26
N THR A 49 -27.66 -38.67 -30.12
CA THR A 49 -27.25 -37.41 -29.49
C THR A 49 -26.60 -36.44 -30.49
N LEU A 50 -27.08 -35.20 -30.50
CA LEU A 50 -26.51 -34.12 -31.30
C LEU A 50 -25.27 -33.58 -30.60
N VAL A 51 -24.15 -33.48 -31.32
CA VAL A 51 -22.89 -32.98 -30.77
C VAL A 51 -22.44 -31.71 -31.51
N VAL A 52 -22.24 -30.61 -30.78
CA VAL A 52 -21.66 -29.36 -31.31
C VAL A 52 -20.21 -29.25 -30.81
N PRO A 53 -19.21 -29.71 -31.58
CA PRO A 53 -17.81 -29.74 -31.12
C PRO A 53 -17.12 -28.38 -31.22
N LYS A 54 -15.93 -28.28 -30.61
CA LYS A 54 -15.04 -27.11 -30.65
C LYS A 54 -14.83 -26.62 -32.09
N GLY A 55 -14.99 -25.30 -32.28
CA GLY A 55 -14.85 -24.66 -33.58
C GLY A 55 -16.08 -24.76 -34.50
N LYS A 56 -17.16 -25.41 -34.08
CA LYS A 56 -18.45 -25.42 -34.78
C LYS A 56 -19.49 -24.55 -34.06
N ALA A 57 -20.49 -24.11 -34.80
CA ALA A 57 -21.61 -23.35 -34.29
C ALA A 57 -22.94 -23.94 -34.77
N LEU A 58 -23.94 -23.98 -33.88
CA LEU A 58 -25.31 -24.35 -34.18
C LEU A 58 -26.26 -23.21 -33.80
N VAL A 59 -27.12 -22.83 -34.73
CA VAL A 59 -28.16 -21.80 -34.53
C VAL A 59 -29.53 -22.43 -34.74
N VAL A 60 -30.45 -22.24 -33.79
CA VAL A 60 -31.83 -22.74 -33.87
C VAL A 60 -32.79 -21.58 -34.06
N GLU A 61 -33.53 -21.60 -35.17
CA GLU A 61 -34.49 -20.55 -35.51
C GLU A 61 -35.72 -20.56 -34.59
N PRO A 62 -36.39 -19.39 -34.41
CA PRO A 62 -37.62 -19.32 -33.64
C PRO A 62 -38.71 -20.26 -34.16
N GLY A 63 -39.44 -20.93 -33.26
CA GLY A 63 -40.55 -21.82 -33.60
C GLY A 63 -40.17 -23.22 -34.05
N VAL A 64 -38.90 -23.60 -33.96
CA VAL A 64 -38.44 -24.97 -34.23
C VAL A 64 -38.88 -25.92 -33.12
N VAL A 65 -39.33 -27.11 -33.51
CA VAL A 65 -39.62 -28.23 -32.61
C VAL A 65 -38.61 -29.35 -32.87
N VAL A 66 -37.97 -29.82 -31.80
CA VAL A 66 -37.04 -30.96 -31.84
C VAL A 66 -37.53 -32.03 -30.89
N GLU A 67 -37.74 -33.23 -31.43
CA GLU A 67 -38.20 -34.41 -30.70
C GLU A 67 -37.01 -35.37 -30.52
N PHE A 68 -36.67 -35.67 -29.28
CA PHE A 68 -35.55 -36.53 -28.91
C PHE A 68 -36.05 -37.94 -28.55
N ASN A 69 -35.46 -38.97 -29.15
CA ASN A 69 -35.67 -40.34 -28.69
C ASN A 69 -35.10 -40.55 -27.28
N ASP A 70 -35.61 -41.56 -26.58
CA ASP A 70 -35.11 -41.95 -25.26
C ASP A 70 -33.60 -42.19 -25.28
N GLY A 71 -32.88 -41.65 -24.29
CA GLY A 71 -31.43 -41.77 -24.18
C GLY A 71 -30.61 -40.83 -25.09
N THR A 72 -31.25 -39.93 -25.84
CA THR A 72 -30.58 -38.94 -26.71
C THR A 72 -30.59 -37.54 -26.12
N GLY A 73 -29.64 -36.68 -26.51
CA GLY A 73 -29.51 -35.31 -26.01
C GLY A 73 -28.93 -34.32 -27.01
N LEU A 74 -28.67 -33.10 -26.54
CA LEU A 74 -27.87 -32.09 -27.23
C LEU A 74 -26.64 -31.77 -26.38
N ASP A 75 -25.46 -31.97 -26.93
CA ASP A 75 -24.19 -31.87 -26.23
C ASP A 75 -23.25 -30.87 -26.92
N VAL A 76 -22.95 -29.77 -26.24
CA VAL A 76 -22.07 -28.70 -26.71
C VAL A 76 -20.69 -28.88 -26.09
N ARG A 77 -19.72 -29.31 -26.91
CA ARG A 77 -18.34 -29.65 -26.50
C ARG A 77 -17.34 -28.58 -26.94
N GLY A 78 -17.33 -27.43 -26.27
CA GLY A 78 -16.50 -26.27 -26.62
C GLY A 78 -16.91 -25.56 -27.93
N GLY A 79 -18.03 -25.96 -28.53
CA GLY A 79 -18.67 -25.29 -29.65
C GLY A 79 -19.52 -24.09 -29.21
N SER A 80 -20.19 -23.42 -30.15
CA SER A 80 -21.13 -22.33 -29.86
C SER A 80 -22.55 -22.75 -30.20
N LEU A 81 -23.48 -22.56 -29.27
CA LEU A 81 -24.91 -22.80 -29.47
C LEU A 81 -25.69 -21.49 -29.26
N ALA A 82 -26.56 -21.17 -30.21
CA ALA A 82 -27.49 -20.06 -30.12
C ALA A 82 -28.92 -20.55 -30.40
N ILE A 83 -29.80 -20.49 -29.41
CA ILE A 83 -31.24 -20.81 -29.57
C ILE A 83 -32.01 -19.49 -29.47
N MET A 84 -32.61 -19.07 -30.58
CA MET A 84 -33.20 -17.74 -30.72
C MET A 84 -34.73 -17.81 -30.81
N GLY A 85 -35.38 -18.34 -29.77
CA GLY A 85 -36.83 -18.35 -29.68
C GLY A 85 -37.44 -16.94 -29.60
N GLN A 86 -38.76 -16.88 -29.70
CA GLN A 86 -39.52 -15.66 -29.44
C GLN A 86 -40.73 -16.02 -28.57
N THR A 87 -41.19 -15.10 -27.72
CA THR A 87 -42.34 -15.34 -26.83
C THR A 87 -43.60 -15.85 -27.54
N ASN A 88 -43.85 -15.39 -28.77
CA ASN A 88 -45.00 -15.83 -29.59
C ASN A 88 -44.70 -17.04 -30.50
N SER A 89 -43.45 -17.50 -30.55
CA SER A 89 -42.99 -18.63 -31.36
C SER A 89 -41.77 -19.27 -30.67
N PRO A 90 -41.94 -19.87 -29.47
CA PRO A 90 -40.83 -20.43 -28.71
C PRO A 90 -40.25 -21.64 -29.44
N VAL A 91 -38.98 -21.93 -29.16
CA VAL A 91 -38.38 -23.21 -29.55
C VAL A 91 -38.83 -24.28 -28.55
N VAL A 92 -39.12 -25.49 -29.02
CA VAL A 92 -39.60 -26.59 -28.15
C VAL A 92 -38.71 -27.82 -28.33
N PHE A 93 -38.01 -28.20 -27.26
CA PHE A 93 -37.29 -29.47 -27.16
C PHE A 93 -38.04 -30.41 -26.22
N LYS A 94 -38.39 -31.59 -26.72
CA LYS A 94 -39.21 -32.55 -25.97
C LYS A 94 -38.82 -33.99 -26.25
N ALA A 95 -39.09 -34.87 -25.30
CA ALA A 95 -39.03 -36.31 -25.53
C ALA A 95 -40.08 -36.75 -26.56
N LYS A 96 -39.72 -37.72 -27.41
CA LYS A 96 -40.67 -38.51 -28.20
C LYS A 96 -41.24 -39.68 -27.40
N GLY A 97 -40.43 -40.26 -26.50
CA GLY A 97 -40.83 -41.31 -25.56
C GLY A 97 -40.99 -40.77 -24.14
N THR A 98 -40.26 -41.33 -23.18
CA THR A 98 -40.45 -41.02 -21.75
C THR A 98 -39.61 -39.83 -21.30
N PHE A 99 -38.27 -39.95 -21.40
CA PHE A 99 -37.33 -38.88 -21.07
C PHE A 99 -36.19 -38.85 -22.09
N TRP A 100 -35.68 -37.66 -22.37
CA TRP A 100 -34.46 -37.44 -23.12
C TRP A 100 -33.37 -36.86 -22.22
N ASN A 101 -32.09 -36.96 -22.58
CA ASN A 101 -30.99 -36.67 -21.65
C ASN A 101 -30.85 -35.18 -21.32
N GLY A 102 -31.37 -34.28 -22.16
CA GLY A 102 -31.26 -32.84 -21.97
C GLY A 102 -30.20 -32.13 -22.79
N ILE A 103 -29.93 -30.89 -22.39
CA ILE A 103 -28.86 -30.06 -22.95
C ILE A 103 -27.64 -30.11 -22.02
N SER A 104 -26.49 -30.41 -22.60
CA SER A 104 -25.20 -30.40 -21.91
C SER A 104 -24.29 -29.35 -22.53
N VAL A 105 -23.63 -28.54 -21.70
CA VAL A 105 -22.72 -27.47 -22.14
C VAL A 105 -21.38 -27.59 -21.43
N THR A 106 -20.31 -27.65 -22.22
CA THR A 106 -18.91 -27.65 -21.75
C THR A 106 -18.04 -26.71 -22.59
N GLY A 107 -16.99 -26.18 -21.96
CA GLY A 107 -15.99 -25.31 -22.59
C GLY A 107 -16.32 -23.82 -22.51
N GLU A 108 -15.28 -22.99 -22.67
CA GLU A 108 -15.32 -21.54 -22.39
C GLU A 108 -16.17 -20.70 -23.35
N LYS A 109 -16.58 -21.26 -24.50
CA LYS A 109 -17.38 -20.52 -25.47
C LYS A 109 -18.81 -20.33 -24.96
N LYS A 110 -19.19 -19.08 -24.81
CA LYS A 110 -20.51 -18.66 -24.37
C LYS A 110 -21.63 -19.27 -25.24
N THR A 111 -22.58 -19.93 -24.59
CA THR A 111 -23.83 -20.42 -25.18
C THR A 111 -24.98 -19.47 -24.80
N GLU A 112 -25.86 -19.17 -25.76
CA GLU A 112 -26.98 -18.25 -25.58
C GLU A 112 -28.30 -18.94 -25.91
N ILE A 113 -29.25 -18.96 -24.96
CA ILE A 113 -30.57 -19.58 -25.12
C ILE A 113 -31.67 -18.60 -24.73
N GLN A 114 -32.57 -18.35 -25.67
CA GLN A 114 -33.72 -17.47 -25.47
C GLN A 114 -35.05 -18.16 -25.87
N ASP A 115 -36.10 -17.96 -25.05
CA ASP A 115 -37.48 -18.38 -25.31
C ASP A 115 -37.59 -19.88 -25.73
N LEU A 116 -36.96 -20.75 -24.92
CA LEU A 116 -36.92 -22.21 -25.10
C LEU A 116 -37.82 -22.92 -24.09
N GLN A 117 -38.56 -23.93 -24.55
CA GLN A 117 -39.29 -24.88 -23.72
C GLN A 117 -38.63 -26.25 -23.76
N ILE A 118 -38.23 -26.75 -22.59
CA ILE A 118 -37.66 -28.09 -22.38
C ILE A 118 -38.68 -28.93 -21.62
N LEU A 119 -39.16 -30.00 -22.25
CA LEU A 119 -40.20 -30.87 -21.69
C LEU A 119 -39.67 -32.31 -21.53
N ASN A 120 -39.94 -32.91 -20.36
CA ASN A 120 -39.63 -34.31 -20.04
C ASN A 120 -38.17 -34.67 -20.31
N ALA A 121 -37.23 -33.89 -19.76
CA ALA A 121 -35.80 -34.20 -19.82
C ALA A 121 -35.33 -34.86 -18.51
N GLU A 122 -34.33 -35.74 -18.56
CA GLU A 122 -33.68 -36.25 -17.35
C GLU A 122 -32.94 -35.10 -16.63
N TYR A 123 -32.13 -34.37 -17.40
CA TYR A 123 -31.55 -33.10 -17.03
C TYR A 123 -32.14 -32.02 -17.94
N GLY A 124 -32.69 -30.93 -17.42
CA GLY A 124 -33.11 -29.85 -18.30
C GLY A 124 -31.89 -29.26 -19.02
N ILE A 125 -30.98 -28.69 -18.24
CA ILE A 125 -29.69 -28.17 -18.70
C ILE A 125 -28.61 -28.49 -17.66
N ALA A 126 -27.48 -29.02 -18.11
CA ALA A 126 -26.29 -29.21 -17.29
C ALA A 126 -25.11 -28.42 -17.88
N VAL A 127 -24.52 -27.53 -17.08
CA VAL A 127 -23.36 -26.71 -17.45
C VAL A 127 -22.18 -27.09 -16.59
N GLU A 128 -21.10 -27.53 -17.22
CA GLU A 128 -19.87 -27.93 -16.54
C GLU A 128 -18.65 -27.36 -17.25
N ASN A 129 -17.75 -26.67 -16.54
CA ASN A 129 -16.57 -26.02 -17.12
C ASN A 129 -16.92 -25.10 -18.31
N GLY A 130 -18.01 -24.35 -18.22
CA GLY A 130 -18.54 -23.56 -19.34
C GLY A 130 -19.34 -22.33 -18.96
N SER A 131 -19.83 -21.61 -19.96
CA SER A 131 -20.60 -20.37 -19.79
C SER A 131 -21.92 -20.39 -20.56
N LEU A 132 -23.02 -20.03 -19.88
CA LEU A 132 -24.38 -20.06 -20.42
C LEU A 132 -25.21 -18.83 -20.01
N ASP A 133 -25.86 -18.20 -20.99
CA ASP A 133 -26.88 -17.18 -20.77
C ASP A 133 -28.27 -17.75 -21.10
N LEU A 134 -29.21 -17.66 -20.16
CA LEU A 134 -30.60 -18.08 -20.29
C LEU A 134 -31.55 -16.89 -20.18
N LYS A 135 -32.47 -16.77 -21.15
CA LYS A 135 -33.52 -15.75 -21.15
C LYS A 135 -34.88 -16.35 -21.48
N SER A 136 -35.85 -16.23 -20.58
CA SER A 136 -37.22 -16.72 -20.80
C SER A 136 -37.30 -18.22 -21.09
N VAL A 137 -36.58 -19.04 -20.32
CA VAL A 137 -36.54 -20.51 -20.52
C VAL A 137 -37.47 -21.23 -19.55
N THR A 138 -38.26 -22.18 -20.07
CA THR A 138 -39.12 -23.05 -19.27
C THR A 138 -38.60 -24.48 -19.30
N ILE A 139 -38.35 -25.05 -18.14
CA ILE A 139 -37.98 -26.46 -17.95
C ILE A 139 -39.10 -27.11 -17.14
N ASP A 140 -39.84 -28.02 -17.76
CA ASP A 140 -40.98 -28.69 -17.12
C ASP A 140 -40.80 -30.20 -17.06
N SER A 141 -41.16 -30.75 -15.91
CA SER A 141 -41.11 -32.16 -15.59
C SER A 141 -39.70 -32.78 -15.76
N PRO A 142 -38.62 -32.19 -15.22
CA PRO A 142 -37.32 -32.83 -15.23
C PRO A 142 -37.29 -34.05 -14.30
N ASP A 143 -36.73 -35.17 -14.76
CA ASP A 143 -36.67 -36.43 -13.97
C ASP A 143 -35.56 -36.44 -12.90
N ARG A 144 -34.51 -35.62 -13.06
CA ARG A 144 -33.43 -35.55 -12.08
C ARG A 144 -33.10 -34.12 -11.70
N ILE A 145 -32.71 -33.28 -12.66
CA ILE A 145 -32.38 -31.87 -12.36
C ILE A 145 -32.91 -30.94 -13.45
N GLY A 146 -33.51 -29.82 -13.08
CA GLY A 146 -33.85 -28.77 -14.02
C GLY A 146 -32.62 -28.07 -14.59
N LEU A 147 -31.84 -27.38 -13.73
CA LEU A 147 -30.58 -26.74 -14.09
C LEU A 147 -29.45 -27.17 -13.13
N HIS A 148 -28.38 -27.75 -13.67
CA HIS A 148 -27.17 -28.09 -12.93
C HIS A 148 -26.01 -27.19 -13.36
N VAL A 149 -25.29 -26.60 -12.40
CA VAL A 149 -24.12 -25.75 -12.64
C VAL A 149 -22.95 -26.17 -11.77
N ARG A 150 -21.87 -26.63 -12.42
CA ARG A 150 -20.66 -27.15 -11.76
C ARG A 150 -19.43 -26.55 -12.40
N ASN A 151 -18.58 -25.87 -11.65
CA ASN A 151 -17.38 -25.17 -12.15
C ASN A 151 -17.65 -24.33 -13.41
N ALA A 152 -18.78 -23.63 -13.43
CA ALA A 152 -19.33 -22.97 -14.61
C ALA A 152 -19.98 -21.63 -14.26
N SER A 153 -20.14 -20.75 -15.25
CA SER A 153 -20.79 -19.45 -15.09
C SER A 153 -22.12 -19.39 -15.83
N VAL A 154 -23.22 -19.16 -15.11
CA VAL A 154 -24.58 -19.09 -15.69
C VAL A 154 -25.29 -17.81 -15.27
N ASP A 155 -25.86 -17.10 -16.25
CA ASP A 155 -26.78 -15.98 -16.02
C ASP A 155 -28.18 -16.35 -16.52
N ALA A 156 -29.12 -16.55 -15.60
CA ALA A 156 -30.48 -16.98 -15.88
C ALA A 156 -31.51 -15.90 -15.54
N GLN A 157 -32.25 -15.46 -16.55
CA GLN A 157 -33.26 -14.40 -16.44
C GLN A 157 -34.62 -14.90 -16.93
N TRP A 158 -35.68 -14.66 -16.14
CA TRP A 158 -37.05 -15.12 -16.44
C TRP A 158 -37.17 -16.63 -16.68
N MET A 159 -36.38 -17.43 -15.95
CA MET A 159 -36.46 -18.88 -16.02
C MET A 159 -37.63 -19.41 -15.21
N THR A 160 -38.27 -20.47 -15.70
CA THR A 160 -39.25 -21.27 -14.93
C THR A 160 -38.80 -22.72 -14.88
N VAL A 161 -38.63 -23.28 -13.69
CA VAL A 161 -38.39 -24.72 -13.49
C VAL A 161 -39.53 -25.31 -12.68
N SER A 162 -40.26 -26.25 -13.26
CA SER A 162 -41.46 -26.81 -12.64
C SER A 162 -41.58 -28.32 -12.70
N ASN A 163 -42.30 -28.86 -11.70
CA ASN A 163 -42.70 -30.26 -11.61
C ASN A 163 -41.53 -31.27 -11.62
N GLY A 164 -40.36 -30.85 -11.15
CA GLY A 164 -39.18 -31.73 -11.04
C GLY A 164 -39.32 -32.77 -9.95
N SER A 165 -39.02 -34.03 -10.27
CA SER A 165 -39.09 -35.15 -9.32
C SER A 165 -37.97 -35.13 -8.27
N ASN A 166 -36.85 -34.43 -8.54
CA ASN A 166 -35.75 -34.23 -7.60
C ASN A 166 -35.35 -32.73 -7.47
N VAL A 167 -34.31 -32.25 -8.14
CA VAL A 167 -33.81 -30.87 -7.91
C VAL A 167 -34.22 -29.91 -9.04
N GLY A 168 -34.74 -28.73 -8.70
CA GLY A 168 -35.01 -27.67 -9.66
C GLY A 168 -33.72 -27.05 -10.19
N VAL A 169 -32.94 -26.46 -9.29
CA VAL A 169 -31.62 -25.87 -9.60
C VAL A 169 -30.57 -26.33 -8.60
N TRP A 170 -29.40 -26.76 -9.07
CA TRP A 170 -28.29 -27.18 -8.24
C TRP A 170 -26.98 -26.52 -8.70
N ALA A 171 -26.36 -25.75 -7.80
CA ALA A 171 -25.05 -25.12 -7.99
C ALA A 171 -23.98 -25.75 -7.07
N SER A 172 -22.79 -26.02 -7.61
CA SER A 172 -21.68 -26.70 -6.93
C SER A 172 -20.31 -26.34 -7.54
N GLU A 173 -19.23 -26.63 -6.81
CA GLU A 173 -17.83 -26.57 -7.23
C GLU A 173 -17.43 -25.31 -8.01
N ASN A 174 -17.07 -24.21 -7.35
CA ASN A 174 -16.63 -22.96 -8.02
C ASN A 174 -17.62 -22.40 -9.08
N SER A 175 -18.88 -22.83 -9.08
CA SER A 175 -19.91 -22.30 -9.97
C SER A 175 -20.21 -20.84 -9.67
N LYS A 176 -20.49 -20.04 -10.69
CA LYS A 176 -21.03 -18.67 -10.59
C LYS A 176 -22.43 -18.63 -11.21
N LEU A 177 -23.47 -18.62 -10.39
CA LEU A 177 -24.85 -18.66 -10.84
C LEU A 177 -25.61 -17.38 -10.47
N LYS A 178 -26.10 -16.66 -11.49
CA LYS A 178 -27.02 -15.53 -11.33
C LYS A 178 -28.41 -15.95 -11.74
N ILE A 179 -29.41 -15.71 -10.88
CA ILE A 179 -30.83 -15.95 -11.20
C ILE A 179 -31.62 -14.67 -10.96
N SER A 180 -32.31 -14.16 -11.98
CA SER A 180 -33.14 -12.98 -11.85
C SER A 180 -34.56 -13.19 -12.39
N SER A 181 -35.55 -12.61 -11.70
CA SER A 181 -36.95 -12.58 -12.14
C SER A 181 -37.55 -13.95 -12.51
N SER A 182 -37.14 -15.01 -11.80
CA SER A 182 -37.43 -16.41 -12.16
C SER A 182 -38.40 -17.10 -11.20
N ASN A 183 -38.88 -18.30 -11.54
CA ASN A 183 -39.78 -19.09 -10.70
C ASN A 183 -39.36 -20.57 -10.62
N LEU A 184 -39.21 -21.10 -9.40
CA LEU A 184 -38.91 -22.51 -9.14
C LEU A 184 -40.08 -23.13 -8.37
N ASN A 185 -40.95 -23.88 -9.06
CA ASN A 185 -42.25 -24.27 -8.54
C ASN A 185 -42.54 -25.78 -8.62
N GLY A 186 -43.04 -26.39 -7.53
CA GLY A 186 -43.52 -27.77 -7.59
C GLY A 186 -42.42 -28.84 -7.76
N ASN A 187 -41.17 -28.51 -7.40
CA ASN A 187 -40.05 -29.44 -7.41
C ASN A 187 -39.91 -30.10 -6.03
N ARG A 188 -39.26 -31.26 -5.93
CA ARG A 188 -38.92 -31.82 -4.61
C ARG A 188 -37.93 -30.90 -3.86
N MET A 189 -36.87 -30.44 -4.51
CA MET A 189 -36.01 -29.38 -3.98
C MET A 189 -35.95 -28.24 -4.98
N GLY A 190 -36.29 -27.01 -4.56
CA GLY A 190 -36.30 -25.84 -5.45
C GLY A 190 -34.89 -25.44 -5.87
N LEU A 191 -34.05 -25.09 -4.89
CA LEU A 191 -32.66 -24.68 -5.09
C LEU A 191 -31.73 -25.41 -4.10
N VAL A 192 -30.64 -25.97 -4.62
CA VAL A 192 -29.55 -26.58 -3.84
C VAL A 192 -28.26 -25.80 -4.09
N VAL A 193 -27.63 -25.32 -3.02
CA VAL A 193 -26.33 -24.63 -3.06
C VAL A 193 -25.34 -25.45 -2.26
N SER A 194 -24.27 -25.89 -2.93
CA SER A 194 -23.26 -26.80 -2.38
C SER A 194 -21.87 -26.15 -2.31
N GLU A 195 -20.88 -26.92 -1.85
CA GLU A 195 -19.49 -26.51 -1.70
C GLU A 195 -18.94 -25.77 -2.93
N GLY A 196 -18.28 -24.63 -2.69
CA GLY A 196 -17.61 -23.80 -3.69
C GLY A 196 -18.54 -22.93 -4.55
N ALA A 197 -19.86 -23.00 -4.38
CA ALA A 197 -20.78 -22.25 -5.24
C ALA A 197 -20.88 -20.76 -4.85
N ASP A 198 -20.91 -19.89 -5.85
CA ASP A 198 -21.26 -18.47 -5.78
C ASP A 198 -22.61 -18.23 -6.47
N VAL A 199 -23.64 -17.92 -5.68
CA VAL A 199 -25.03 -17.79 -6.11
C VAL A 199 -25.56 -16.39 -5.79
N ASN A 200 -26.06 -15.68 -6.80
CA ASN A 200 -26.73 -14.40 -6.67
C ASN A 200 -28.16 -14.48 -7.20
N ILE A 201 -29.14 -14.23 -6.33
CA ILE A 201 -30.56 -14.34 -6.69
C ILE A 201 -31.30 -13.03 -6.49
N GLN A 202 -32.00 -12.58 -7.54
CA GLN A 202 -32.80 -11.37 -7.52
C GLN A 202 -34.24 -11.61 -7.96
N SER A 203 -35.21 -11.05 -7.24
CA SER A 203 -36.64 -10.98 -7.65
C SER A 203 -37.23 -12.33 -8.07
N THR A 204 -36.79 -13.42 -7.43
CA THR A 204 -37.13 -14.80 -7.82
C THR A 204 -38.07 -15.44 -6.79
N GLY A 205 -39.01 -16.24 -7.26
CA GLY A 205 -39.96 -16.95 -6.42
C GLY A 205 -39.70 -18.45 -6.36
N ILE A 206 -39.64 -19.02 -5.15
CA ILE A 206 -39.45 -20.46 -4.91
C ILE A 206 -40.66 -20.97 -4.13
N ARG A 207 -41.58 -21.67 -4.80
CA ARG A 207 -42.91 -21.99 -4.24
C ARG A 207 -43.34 -23.43 -4.43
N GLN A 208 -44.17 -23.93 -3.50
CA GLN A 208 -44.81 -25.24 -3.65
C GLN A 208 -43.84 -26.42 -3.81
N ASN A 209 -42.60 -26.29 -3.32
CA ASN A 209 -41.61 -27.35 -3.32
C ASN A 209 -41.65 -28.14 -1.99
N ASP A 210 -41.11 -29.36 -1.96
CA ASP A 210 -40.93 -30.07 -0.68
C ASP A 210 -39.85 -29.38 0.17
N VAL A 211 -38.75 -28.95 -0.45
CA VAL A 211 -37.74 -28.07 0.15
C VAL A 211 -37.55 -26.86 -0.77
N GLY A 212 -37.73 -25.64 -0.27
CA GLY A 212 -37.54 -24.41 -1.04
C GLY A 212 -36.07 -24.20 -1.39
N VAL A 213 -35.25 -23.93 -0.38
CA VAL A 213 -33.80 -23.78 -0.52
C VAL A 213 -33.08 -24.76 0.41
N PHE A 214 -32.08 -25.45 -0.11
CA PHE A 214 -31.18 -26.30 0.66
C PHE A 214 -29.72 -25.84 0.47
N VAL A 215 -29.04 -25.52 1.56
CA VAL A 215 -27.68 -24.98 1.57
C VAL A 215 -26.74 -25.89 2.37
N GLN A 216 -25.61 -26.26 1.77
CA GLN A 216 -24.56 -27.11 2.34
C GLN A 216 -23.16 -26.70 1.85
N GLY A 217 -22.10 -27.04 2.59
CA GLY A 217 -20.71 -26.72 2.25
C GLY A 217 -20.36 -25.23 2.40
N ASP A 218 -19.12 -24.87 2.08
CA ASP A 218 -18.66 -23.47 1.96
C ASP A 218 -19.17 -22.86 0.66
N HIS A 219 -19.77 -21.67 0.70
CA HIS A 219 -20.45 -21.06 -0.46
C HIS A 219 -20.61 -19.55 -0.26
N GLN A 220 -20.86 -18.85 -1.36
CA GLN A 220 -21.32 -17.46 -1.36
C GLN A 220 -22.78 -17.44 -1.83
N PHE A 221 -23.69 -16.92 -1.00
CA PHE A 221 -25.10 -16.75 -1.35
C PHE A 221 -25.53 -15.32 -1.08
N SER A 222 -25.86 -14.58 -2.13
CA SER A 222 -26.47 -13.26 -2.04
C SER A 222 -27.90 -13.28 -2.58
N GLN A 223 -28.79 -12.53 -1.95
CA GLN A 223 -30.19 -12.46 -2.37
C GLN A 223 -30.74 -11.04 -2.28
N ARG A 224 -31.66 -10.70 -3.19
CA ARG A 224 -32.46 -9.48 -3.13
C ARG A 224 -33.88 -9.73 -3.61
N ALA A 225 -34.88 -9.43 -2.79
CA ALA A 225 -36.28 -9.67 -3.10
C ALA A 225 -36.59 -11.13 -3.50
N LEU A 226 -35.89 -12.09 -2.88
CA LEU A 226 -36.22 -13.51 -2.95
C LEU A 226 -37.53 -13.78 -2.19
N VAL A 227 -38.40 -14.63 -2.73
CA VAL A 227 -39.63 -15.05 -2.06
C VAL A 227 -39.69 -16.57 -1.99
N VAL A 228 -39.57 -17.12 -0.78
CA VAL A 228 -39.68 -18.57 -0.51
C VAL A 228 -40.94 -18.84 0.29
N GLU A 229 -41.99 -19.36 -0.35
CA GLU A 229 -43.32 -19.53 0.28
C GLU A 229 -44.06 -20.79 -0.15
N LYS A 230 -45.00 -21.25 0.69
CA LYS A 230 -45.85 -22.43 0.41
C LYS A 230 -45.07 -23.72 0.12
N ASN A 231 -43.85 -23.85 0.63
CA ASN A 231 -43.05 -25.07 0.58
C ASN A 231 -43.26 -25.89 1.87
N LYS A 232 -43.07 -27.23 1.84
CA LYS A 232 -43.11 -28.04 3.07
C LYS A 232 -41.97 -27.64 4.02
N ILE A 233 -40.78 -27.40 3.49
CA ILE A 233 -39.64 -26.80 4.19
C ILE A 233 -39.20 -25.55 3.41
N GLY A 234 -39.18 -24.39 4.04
CA GLY A 234 -38.73 -23.13 3.42
C GLY A 234 -37.22 -23.13 3.16
N LEU A 235 -36.43 -23.22 4.23
CA LEU A 235 -34.97 -23.32 4.18
C LEU A 235 -34.47 -24.54 4.96
N ALA A 236 -33.59 -25.32 4.35
CA ALA A 236 -32.77 -26.31 5.03
C ALA A 236 -31.32 -25.82 5.02
N SER A 237 -30.72 -25.63 6.20
CA SER A 237 -29.32 -25.21 6.34
C SER A 237 -28.82 -25.54 7.73
N GLN A 238 -27.58 -26.06 7.82
CA GLN A 238 -26.90 -26.23 9.11
C GLN A 238 -26.55 -24.88 9.75
N GLU A 239 -26.38 -23.85 8.91
CA GLU A 239 -26.04 -22.50 9.33
C GLU A 239 -27.27 -21.69 9.78
N ARG A 240 -27.00 -20.60 10.50
CA ARG A 240 -28.03 -19.61 10.81
C ARG A 240 -28.12 -18.64 9.63
N PRO A 241 -29.25 -18.58 8.90
CA PRO A 241 -29.39 -17.62 7.80
C PRO A 241 -29.33 -16.19 8.32
N ASP A 242 -28.84 -15.28 7.49
CA ASP A 242 -28.87 -13.85 7.77
C ASP A 242 -30.34 -13.34 7.88
N PRO A 243 -30.56 -12.15 8.47
CA PRO A 243 -31.91 -11.64 8.69
C PRO A 243 -32.67 -11.36 7.39
N GLU A 244 -31.99 -10.95 6.33
CA GLU A 244 -32.61 -10.62 5.05
C GLU A 244 -33.13 -11.90 4.38
N PHE A 245 -32.29 -12.93 4.28
CA PHE A 245 -32.68 -14.25 3.81
C PHE A 245 -33.80 -14.85 4.67
N LYS A 246 -33.71 -14.71 6.00
CA LYS A 246 -34.77 -15.17 6.91
C LYS A 246 -36.11 -14.48 6.64
N ASN A 247 -36.11 -13.21 6.23
CA ASN A 247 -37.31 -12.47 5.86
C ASN A 247 -37.86 -12.93 4.51
N SER A 248 -36.99 -13.31 3.57
CA SER A 248 -37.35 -13.92 2.29
C SER A 248 -38.06 -15.27 2.44
N VAL A 249 -37.87 -15.97 3.58
CA VAL A 249 -38.59 -17.22 3.92
C VAL A 249 -39.89 -16.94 4.67
N ALA A 250 -41.00 -16.97 3.94
CA ALA A 250 -42.33 -16.62 4.42
C ALA A 250 -42.87 -17.58 5.51
N LYS A 251 -43.85 -17.10 6.29
CA LYS A 251 -44.47 -17.89 7.38
C LYS A 251 -45.46 -18.97 6.92
N ASN A 252 -45.93 -18.88 5.68
CA ASN A 252 -46.85 -19.83 5.05
C ASN A 252 -46.15 -21.06 4.43
N ASN A 253 -44.88 -21.31 4.77
CA ASN A 253 -44.23 -22.61 4.57
C ASN A 253 -44.58 -23.52 5.77
N ASP A 254 -44.82 -24.81 5.57
CA ASP A 254 -45.21 -25.73 6.66
C ASP A 254 -44.15 -25.77 7.76
N ARG A 255 -42.87 -25.72 7.37
CA ARG A 255 -41.71 -25.51 8.25
C ARG A 255 -40.79 -24.46 7.67
N ARG A 256 -40.53 -23.36 8.39
CA ARG A 256 -39.64 -22.28 7.91
C ARG A 256 -38.16 -22.68 7.82
N LEU A 257 -37.63 -23.40 8.82
CA LEU A 257 -36.21 -23.75 8.90
C LEU A 257 -36.02 -25.20 9.39
N LEU A 258 -35.18 -25.95 8.69
CA LEU A 258 -34.65 -27.25 9.10
C LEU A 258 -33.13 -27.15 9.27
N ARG A 259 -32.63 -27.42 10.48
CA ARG A 259 -31.18 -27.38 10.78
C ARG A 259 -30.44 -28.71 10.68
N LYS A 260 -31.17 -29.82 10.88
CA LYS A 260 -30.58 -31.17 10.77
C LYS A 260 -30.71 -31.63 9.33
N THR A 261 -29.75 -31.24 8.49
CA THR A 261 -29.82 -31.42 7.03
C THR A 261 -29.31 -32.76 6.54
N GLY A 262 -28.53 -33.52 7.33
CA GLY A 262 -27.93 -34.79 6.89
C GLY A 262 -28.92 -35.84 6.35
N MET A 263 -30.20 -35.75 6.72
CA MET A 263 -31.27 -36.60 6.18
C MET A 263 -31.74 -36.21 4.77
N LEU A 264 -31.43 -35.00 4.31
CA LEU A 264 -31.69 -34.53 2.95
C LEU A 264 -30.49 -34.82 2.05
N GLU A 265 -29.27 -34.67 2.57
CA GLU A 265 -27.99 -34.93 1.88
C GLU A 265 -27.96 -36.32 1.26
N SER A 266 -28.28 -37.35 2.06
CA SER A 266 -28.32 -38.75 1.61
C SER A 266 -29.39 -39.05 0.54
N THR A 267 -30.24 -38.07 0.21
CA THR A 267 -31.37 -38.24 -0.71
C THR A 267 -31.27 -37.40 -1.99
N LEU A 268 -30.19 -36.62 -2.15
CA LEU A 268 -29.88 -35.88 -3.37
C LEU A 268 -29.50 -36.83 -4.53
N GLY A 269 -28.90 -37.98 -4.20
CA GLY A 269 -28.26 -38.87 -5.16
C GLY A 269 -26.85 -38.40 -5.50
N ASP A 270 -26.15 -39.15 -6.36
CA ASP A 270 -24.84 -38.73 -6.85
C ASP A 270 -24.95 -37.41 -7.59
N GLU A 271 -23.98 -36.53 -7.41
CA GLU A 271 -23.92 -35.30 -8.18
C GLU A 271 -23.69 -35.65 -9.67
N PRO A 272 -24.45 -35.07 -10.60
CA PRO A 272 -24.26 -35.34 -12.01
C PRO A 272 -22.91 -34.83 -12.47
N VAL A 273 -22.09 -35.72 -13.02
CA VAL A 273 -20.86 -35.35 -13.72
C VAL A 273 -21.11 -35.53 -15.21
N ASN A 274 -20.81 -34.51 -16.00
CA ASN A 274 -20.84 -34.63 -17.44
C ASN A 274 -19.70 -35.58 -17.88
N PRO A 275 -20.02 -36.72 -18.52
CA PRO A 275 -19.00 -37.68 -18.93
C PRO A 275 -17.98 -37.11 -19.93
N TYR A 276 -18.30 -35.98 -20.58
CA TYR A 276 -17.42 -35.30 -21.55
C TYR A 276 -16.65 -34.11 -20.94
N ALA A 277 -17.01 -33.63 -19.75
CA ALA A 277 -16.24 -32.58 -19.07
C ALA A 277 -14.83 -33.06 -18.72
N ASN A 278 -14.71 -34.31 -18.24
CA ASN A 278 -13.41 -34.94 -17.98
C ASN A 278 -12.57 -35.17 -19.25
N ALA A 279 -13.19 -35.34 -20.43
CA ALA A 279 -12.45 -35.49 -21.68
C ALA A 279 -11.89 -34.15 -22.18
N MET A 280 -12.56 -33.02 -21.92
CA MET A 280 -11.99 -31.69 -22.18
C MET A 280 -10.90 -31.35 -21.16
N VAL A 281 -11.09 -31.67 -19.88
CA VAL A 281 -10.04 -31.59 -18.86
C VAL A 281 -8.88 -32.52 -19.21
N ALA A 282 -9.12 -33.71 -19.76
CA ALA A 282 -8.07 -34.63 -20.21
C ALA A 282 -7.41 -34.19 -21.52
N MET A 283 -8.11 -33.51 -22.43
CA MET A 283 -7.53 -32.92 -23.64
C MET A 283 -6.76 -31.62 -23.34
N GLU A 284 -7.21 -30.84 -22.36
CA GLU A 284 -6.44 -29.71 -21.79
C GLU A 284 -5.31 -30.22 -20.91
N ALA A 285 -5.47 -31.33 -20.20
CA ALA A 285 -4.40 -31.99 -19.46
C ALA A 285 -3.42 -32.68 -20.40
N GLU A 286 -3.83 -33.23 -21.54
CA GLU A 286 -2.93 -33.76 -22.59
C GLU A 286 -2.22 -32.62 -23.32
N ALA A 287 -2.89 -31.49 -23.58
CA ALA A 287 -2.23 -30.27 -24.05
C ALA A 287 -1.32 -29.61 -23.00
N ASN A 288 -1.56 -29.88 -21.70
CA ASN A 288 -0.71 -29.50 -20.58
C ASN A 288 0.19 -30.64 -20.09
N SER A 289 0.23 -31.80 -20.77
CA SER A 289 0.96 -33.01 -20.34
C SER A 289 2.42 -33.01 -20.78
N GLU A 290 3.06 -31.83 -20.77
CA GLU A 290 4.49 -31.85 -20.54
C GLU A 290 4.67 -32.21 -19.06
N ASP A 291 5.07 -33.45 -18.79
CA ASP A 291 5.39 -34.03 -17.46
C ASP A 291 6.53 -33.29 -16.71
N GLY A 292 6.76 -32.01 -17.02
CA GLY A 292 7.79 -31.15 -16.45
C GLY A 292 7.21 -30.01 -15.62
N TRP A 293 8.09 -29.35 -14.86
CA TRP A 293 7.76 -28.07 -14.27
C TRP A 293 7.59 -27.04 -15.39
N LYS A 294 6.49 -26.29 -15.36
CA LYS A 294 6.32 -25.12 -16.22
C LYS A 294 7.26 -24.04 -15.73
N VAL A 295 8.16 -23.57 -16.57
CA VAL A 295 9.10 -22.50 -16.22
C VAL A 295 8.68 -21.25 -16.97
N SER A 296 8.42 -20.18 -16.24
CA SER A 296 8.18 -18.85 -16.81
C SER A 296 9.05 -17.82 -16.11
N GLY A 297 9.32 -16.71 -16.77
CA GLY A 297 10.15 -15.69 -16.16
C GLY A 297 10.49 -14.52 -17.06
N ASN A 298 11.26 -13.59 -16.49
CA ASN A 298 11.82 -12.43 -17.17
C ASN A 298 13.30 -12.33 -16.84
N ILE A 299 14.13 -12.11 -17.85
CA ILE A 299 15.55 -11.79 -17.73
C ILE A 299 15.79 -10.45 -18.39
N VAL A 300 16.43 -9.55 -17.67
CA VAL A 300 16.88 -8.24 -18.15
C VAL A 300 18.38 -8.15 -17.99
N LEU A 301 19.05 -7.76 -19.07
CA LEU A 301 20.48 -7.43 -19.09
C LEU A 301 20.64 -6.00 -19.58
N ASP A 302 21.07 -5.11 -18.70
CA ASP A 302 21.45 -3.74 -19.06
C ASP A 302 22.95 -3.66 -19.23
N LEU A 303 23.38 -3.05 -20.33
CA LEU A 303 24.76 -2.64 -20.55
C LEU A 303 24.74 -1.14 -20.86
N GLY A 304 25.45 -0.37 -20.05
CA GLY A 304 25.45 1.07 -20.23
C GLY A 304 26.79 1.73 -19.97
N HIS A 305 26.83 3.04 -20.25
CA HIS A 305 27.99 3.88 -20.01
C HIS A 305 27.56 5.26 -19.54
N HIS A 306 28.17 5.76 -18.46
CA HIS A 306 27.99 7.13 -17.95
C HIS A 306 29.18 8.03 -18.31
N TRP A 307 28.90 9.23 -18.82
CA TRP A 307 29.87 10.29 -19.09
C TRP A 307 29.60 11.47 -18.15
N VAL A 308 30.27 11.46 -17.01
CA VAL A 308 30.08 12.44 -15.94
C VAL A 308 31.04 13.63 -16.07
N TYR A 309 30.52 14.85 -15.95
CA TYR A 309 31.27 16.10 -16.02
C TYR A 309 30.89 17.05 -14.86
N MET A 310 31.84 17.27 -13.95
CA MET A 310 31.74 18.28 -12.90
C MET A 310 32.13 19.67 -13.42
N SER A 311 31.64 20.72 -12.76
CA SER A 311 32.06 22.11 -13.05
C SER A 311 33.52 22.37 -12.65
N HIS A 312 34.10 23.45 -13.18
CA HIS A 312 35.47 23.86 -12.83
C HIS A 312 35.42 24.91 -11.72
N ASN A 313 36.33 24.80 -10.75
CA ASN A 313 36.60 25.85 -9.78
C ASN A 313 37.05 27.11 -10.52
N ARG A 314 36.30 28.20 -10.39
CA ARG A 314 36.69 29.52 -10.93
C ARG A 314 36.95 30.56 -9.84
N SER A 315 36.81 30.18 -8.58
CA SER A 315 37.26 30.94 -7.41
C SER A 315 38.74 30.66 -7.14
N ASP A 316 39.28 31.26 -6.09
CA ASP A 316 40.62 30.94 -5.59
C ASP A 316 40.70 29.47 -5.13
N ASP A 317 41.91 29.01 -4.83
CA ASP A 317 42.16 27.63 -4.38
C ASP A 317 41.33 27.32 -3.14
N MET A 318 40.56 26.22 -3.19
CA MET A 318 39.69 25.78 -2.10
C MET A 318 40.27 24.55 -1.42
N ILE A 319 40.35 24.56 -0.09
CA ILE A 319 40.74 23.37 0.70
C ILE A 319 39.45 22.66 1.12
N VAL A 320 39.29 21.40 0.73
CA VAL A 320 38.15 20.55 1.08
C VAL A 320 38.69 19.28 1.73
N GLY A 321 38.58 19.20 3.06
CA GLY A 321 39.20 18.12 3.84
C GLY A 321 40.73 18.15 3.73
N GLU A 322 41.33 17.04 3.31
CA GLU A 322 42.78 16.92 3.06
C GLU A 322 43.18 17.30 1.61
N ASP A 323 42.21 17.55 0.72
CA ASP A 323 42.46 17.89 -0.69
C ASP A 323 42.38 19.40 -0.94
N THR A 324 43.15 19.88 -1.92
CA THR A 324 43.06 21.25 -2.43
C THR A 324 42.57 21.23 -3.87
N ILE A 325 41.44 21.89 -4.13
CA ILE A 325 40.87 22.10 -5.47
C ILE A 325 41.42 23.42 -5.99
N TYR A 326 42.41 23.36 -6.88
CA TYR A 326 43.04 24.54 -7.42
C TYR A 326 42.11 25.30 -8.38
N HIS A 327 42.38 26.58 -8.57
CA HIS A 327 41.74 27.37 -9.62
C HIS A 327 41.90 26.69 -10.99
N GLY A 328 40.77 26.41 -11.66
CA GLY A 328 40.72 25.74 -12.95
C GLY A 328 40.58 24.22 -12.89
N ASP A 329 40.73 23.59 -11.73
CA ASP A 329 40.44 22.16 -11.55
C ASP A 329 38.94 21.89 -11.52
N ARG A 330 38.54 20.64 -11.76
CA ARG A 330 37.13 20.23 -11.60
C ARG A 330 36.83 19.88 -10.15
N TYR A 331 35.60 20.19 -9.72
CA TYR A 331 35.11 19.70 -8.43
C TYR A 331 35.06 18.16 -8.40
N LYS A 332 35.16 17.61 -7.19
CA LYS A 332 35.15 16.15 -6.97
C LYS A 332 33.75 15.60 -7.28
N ASN A 333 33.71 14.46 -7.98
CA ASN A 333 32.46 13.79 -8.35
C ASN A 333 32.05 12.80 -7.25
N TYR A 334 30.82 12.95 -6.76
CA TYR A 334 30.16 12.06 -5.81
C TYR A 334 28.78 11.56 -6.29
N PHE A 335 28.32 12.00 -7.47
CA PHE A 335 26.93 11.83 -7.92
C PHE A 335 26.69 10.51 -8.67
N GLN A 336 27.63 10.11 -9.53
CA GLN A 336 27.47 8.94 -10.40
C GLN A 336 28.81 8.32 -10.75
N VAL A 337 28.86 7.00 -10.90
CA VAL A 337 30.05 6.25 -11.30
C VAL A 337 30.29 6.40 -12.81
N PRO A 338 31.33 7.12 -13.27
CA PRO A 338 31.58 7.26 -14.71
C PRO A 338 32.15 5.99 -15.33
N GLY A 339 31.76 5.65 -16.54
CA GLY A 339 32.27 4.49 -17.27
C GLY A 339 31.20 3.43 -17.54
N LEU A 340 31.65 2.23 -17.89
CA LEU A 340 30.78 1.09 -18.17
C LEU A 340 30.13 0.55 -16.90
N PHE A 341 28.87 0.15 -17.02
CA PHE A 341 28.17 -0.63 -16.02
C PHE A 341 27.35 -1.74 -16.68
N ALA A 342 27.02 -2.76 -15.90
CA ALA A 342 26.11 -3.83 -16.29
C ALA A 342 25.15 -4.16 -15.15
N ASN A 343 23.85 -4.30 -15.47
CA ASN A 343 22.84 -4.80 -14.53
C ASN A 343 22.24 -6.11 -15.05
N TRP A 344 22.00 -7.04 -14.14
CA TRP A 344 21.48 -8.38 -14.40
C TRP A 344 20.30 -8.60 -13.47
N ILE A 345 19.10 -8.59 -14.03
CA ILE A 345 17.86 -8.80 -13.29
C ILE A 345 17.21 -10.07 -13.84
N ALA A 346 16.89 -11.01 -12.96
CA ALA A 346 16.16 -12.20 -13.36
C ALA A 346 15.05 -12.50 -12.36
N SER A 347 13.90 -12.94 -12.87
CA SER A 347 12.78 -13.46 -12.09
C SER A 347 12.26 -14.70 -12.80
N VAL A 348 12.32 -15.85 -12.14
CA VAL A 348 11.96 -17.16 -12.68
C VAL A 348 11.00 -17.83 -11.73
N VAL A 349 9.87 -18.32 -12.26
CA VAL A 349 8.88 -19.11 -11.54
C VAL A 349 8.79 -20.48 -12.21
N MET A 350 8.91 -21.52 -11.41
CA MET A 350 8.71 -22.90 -11.82
C MET A 350 7.47 -23.42 -11.12
N GLU A 351 6.50 -23.95 -11.86
CA GLU A 351 5.27 -24.53 -11.32
C GLU A 351 5.17 -26.02 -11.70
N SER A 352 5.07 -26.88 -10.70
CA SER A 352 4.84 -28.31 -10.91
C SER A 352 3.37 -28.59 -11.30
N PRO A 353 3.08 -29.73 -11.96
CA PRO A 353 1.69 -30.16 -12.22
C PRO A 353 0.82 -30.32 -10.97
N THR A 354 1.45 -30.46 -9.80
CA THR A 354 0.78 -30.60 -8.49
C THR A 354 0.57 -29.28 -7.75
N GLY A 355 0.89 -28.13 -8.36
CA GLY A 355 0.71 -26.79 -7.78
C GLY A 355 1.84 -26.31 -6.86
N LYS A 356 2.94 -27.08 -6.74
CA LYS A 356 4.16 -26.63 -6.04
C LYS A 356 4.89 -25.58 -6.88
N THR A 357 5.46 -24.57 -6.25
CA THR A 357 6.20 -23.51 -6.92
C THR A 357 7.64 -23.39 -6.41
N ILE A 358 8.56 -23.04 -7.31
CA ILE A 358 9.90 -22.54 -6.98
C ILE A 358 10.04 -21.18 -7.65
N GLU A 359 10.39 -20.15 -6.89
CA GLU A 359 10.60 -18.80 -7.43
C GLU A 359 12.04 -18.38 -7.15
N ILE A 360 12.72 -17.79 -8.13
CA ILE A 360 14.06 -17.25 -7.99
C ILE A 360 14.06 -15.85 -8.56
N SER A 361 14.45 -14.86 -7.78
CA SER A 361 14.64 -13.48 -8.24
C SER A 361 16.01 -12.96 -7.83
N THR A 362 16.62 -12.14 -8.68
CA THR A 362 17.90 -11.50 -8.38
C THR A 362 18.06 -10.18 -9.12
N ASP A 363 18.76 -9.25 -8.48
CA ASP A 363 19.22 -7.99 -9.03
C ASP A 363 20.71 -7.81 -8.67
N VAL A 364 21.54 -7.76 -9.70
CA VAL A 364 23.00 -7.69 -9.59
C VAL A 364 23.52 -6.60 -10.50
N SER A 365 24.40 -5.74 -9.99
CA SER A 365 25.11 -4.74 -10.79
C SER A 365 26.62 -4.94 -10.75
N SER A 366 27.30 -4.38 -11.74
CA SER A 366 28.75 -4.32 -11.83
C SER A 366 29.16 -3.01 -12.50
N ASP A 367 30.05 -2.28 -11.85
CA ASP A 367 30.66 -1.06 -12.38
C ASP A 367 32.11 -0.95 -11.85
N LYS A 368 32.80 0.16 -12.15
CA LYS A 368 34.21 0.33 -11.72
C LYS A 368 34.39 0.57 -10.21
N TRP A 369 33.36 1.06 -9.52
CA TRP A 369 33.35 1.35 -8.09
C TRP A 369 32.96 0.08 -7.31
N ASN A 370 31.85 -0.52 -7.73
CA ASN A 370 31.26 -1.75 -7.25
C ASN A 370 31.45 -2.85 -8.31
N SER A 371 32.63 -3.49 -8.33
CA SER A 371 32.98 -4.50 -9.35
C SER A 371 31.98 -5.66 -9.46
N PHE A 372 31.28 -5.97 -8.37
CA PHE A 372 30.14 -6.87 -8.33
C PHE A 372 29.32 -6.56 -7.08
N ASN A 373 28.05 -6.23 -7.25
CA ASN A 373 27.14 -5.95 -6.14
C ASN A 373 25.83 -6.69 -6.35
N VAL A 374 25.42 -7.47 -5.35
CA VAL A 374 24.11 -8.14 -5.33
C VAL A 374 23.19 -7.26 -4.51
N HIS A 375 22.28 -6.55 -5.19
CA HIS A 375 21.29 -5.70 -4.54
C HIS A 375 20.20 -6.55 -3.89
N SER A 376 19.76 -7.59 -4.60
CA SER A 376 18.84 -8.57 -4.05
C SER A 376 19.01 -9.95 -4.67
N PHE A 377 18.73 -10.97 -3.86
CA PHE A 377 18.59 -12.36 -4.28
C PHE A 377 17.52 -13.01 -3.41
N GLN A 378 16.55 -13.68 -4.01
CA GLN A 378 15.56 -14.48 -3.29
C GLN A 378 15.35 -15.79 -4.01
N ALA A 379 15.26 -16.88 -3.25
CA ALA A 379 14.80 -18.17 -3.73
C ALA A 379 13.72 -18.70 -2.80
N SER A 380 12.56 -19.08 -3.33
CA SER A 380 11.46 -19.62 -2.54
C SER A 380 10.99 -20.98 -3.08
N TYR A 381 10.46 -21.79 -2.18
CA TYR A 381 9.73 -23.01 -2.50
C TYR A 381 8.42 -22.99 -1.72
N THR A 382 7.30 -23.29 -2.39
CA THR A 382 5.96 -23.34 -1.78
C THR A 382 5.23 -24.61 -2.20
N ASP A 383 4.59 -25.28 -1.24
CA ASP A 383 3.62 -26.35 -1.49
C ASP A 383 2.38 -26.23 -0.57
N GLU A 384 1.52 -27.25 -0.55
CA GLU A 384 0.29 -27.26 0.25
C GLU A 384 0.52 -27.13 1.78
N TYR A 385 1.70 -27.46 2.30
CA TYR A 385 1.97 -27.53 3.74
C TYR A 385 3.10 -26.62 4.20
N GLN A 386 3.95 -26.13 3.29
CA GLN A 386 5.15 -25.42 3.69
C GLN A 386 5.62 -24.39 2.67
N LYS A 387 6.30 -23.37 3.20
CA LYS A 387 6.99 -22.34 2.43
C LYS A 387 8.38 -22.14 3.00
N LEU A 388 9.40 -22.18 2.14
CA LEU A 388 10.79 -21.86 2.46
C LEU A 388 11.22 -20.68 1.60
N VAL A 389 11.79 -19.64 2.21
CA VAL A 389 12.38 -18.50 1.50
C VAL A 389 13.83 -18.36 1.94
N LEU A 390 14.75 -18.18 1.00
CA LEU A 390 16.18 -17.92 1.19
C LEU A 390 16.56 -16.61 0.50
N GLY A 391 17.54 -15.90 1.05
CA GLY A 391 18.00 -14.61 0.54
C GLY A 391 17.26 -13.42 1.16
N ASN A 392 17.07 -12.35 0.39
CA ASN A 392 16.33 -11.17 0.79
C ASN A 392 14.84 -11.50 0.96
N LEU A 393 14.34 -11.36 2.17
CA LEU A 393 12.95 -11.55 2.54
C LEU A 393 12.46 -10.36 3.36
N PHE A 394 11.15 -10.10 3.28
CA PHE A 394 10.48 -9.10 4.08
C PHE A 394 9.61 -9.82 5.12
N ALA A 395 9.98 -9.70 6.40
CA ALA A 395 9.23 -10.28 7.49
C ALA A 395 8.29 -9.21 8.10
N ASN A 396 7.00 -9.53 8.19
CA ASN A 396 5.97 -8.63 8.75
C ASN A 396 4.97 -9.39 9.64
N GLY A 397 4.22 -8.63 10.43
CA GLY A 397 3.24 -9.10 11.41
C GLY A 397 2.49 -7.91 12.02
N GLY A 398 2.15 -7.99 13.32
CA GLY A 398 1.51 -6.88 14.02
C GLY A 398 2.41 -5.64 14.17
N GLU A 399 1.86 -4.45 13.92
CA GLU A 399 2.54 -3.14 13.91
C GLU A 399 3.45 -2.90 15.13
N ILE A 400 3.02 -3.28 16.34
CA ILE A 400 3.82 -3.02 17.54
C ILE A 400 5.02 -3.97 17.69
N SER A 401 4.99 -5.13 17.03
CA SER A 401 5.99 -6.19 17.20
C SER A 401 6.87 -6.40 15.96
N LEU A 402 6.27 -6.47 14.77
CA LEU A 402 6.92 -6.72 13.48
C LEU A 402 6.23 -5.91 12.38
N ALA A 403 6.29 -4.58 12.44
CA ALA A 403 5.72 -3.70 11.41
C ALA A 403 6.29 -4.01 10.01
N GLY A 404 7.56 -4.42 9.95
CA GLY A 404 8.21 -4.82 8.72
C GLY A 404 9.73 -4.72 8.85
N ILE A 405 10.45 -5.75 8.43
CA ILE A 405 11.91 -5.74 8.38
C ILE A 405 12.43 -6.49 7.16
N ASN A 406 13.35 -5.86 6.44
CA ASN A 406 14.12 -6.50 5.38
C ASN A 406 15.24 -7.34 6.01
N VAL A 407 15.35 -8.59 5.60
CA VAL A 407 16.31 -9.55 6.14
C VAL A 407 16.97 -10.29 4.99
N LEU A 408 18.30 -10.35 4.97
CA LEU A 408 19.06 -11.28 4.14
C LEU A 408 19.29 -12.56 4.95
N GLY A 409 18.56 -13.63 4.67
CA GLY A 409 18.63 -14.85 5.45
C GLY A 409 17.69 -15.96 4.98
N ALA A 410 16.93 -16.54 5.91
CA ALA A 410 15.99 -17.61 5.64
C ALA A 410 14.69 -17.47 6.45
N SER A 411 13.56 -17.86 5.87
CA SER A 411 12.30 -18.05 6.58
C SER A 411 11.66 -19.39 6.21
N TYR A 412 10.94 -19.97 7.17
CA TYR A 412 10.20 -21.21 6.99
C TYR A 412 8.83 -21.10 7.64
N GLU A 413 7.81 -21.56 6.91
CA GLU A 413 6.42 -21.63 7.34
C GLU A 413 5.94 -23.07 7.18
N LEU A 414 5.26 -23.59 8.20
CA LEU A 414 4.68 -24.93 8.24
C LEU A 414 3.22 -24.84 8.65
N GLU A 415 2.34 -25.34 7.79
CA GLU A 415 0.91 -25.34 7.98
C GLU A 415 0.41 -26.74 8.32
N LEU A 416 -0.18 -26.90 9.50
CA LEU A 416 -0.62 -28.18 10.04
C LEU A 416 -2.14 -28.22 10.24
N PHE A 417 -2.71 -29.35 9.84
CA PHE A 417 -4.12 -29.73 10.03
C PHE A 417 -5.14 -28.78 9.40
N LYS A 418 -6.01 -29.29 8.53
CA LYS A 418 -7.12 -28.49 8.00
C LYS A 418 -8.34 -28.59 8.92
N ASN A 419 -9.02 -27.48 9.19
CA ASN A 419 -10.31 -27.50 9.89
C ASN A 419 -11.45 -27.97 8.96
N ALA A 420 -12.67 -28.03 9.49
CA ALA A 420 -13.87 -28.42 8.73
C ALA A 420 -14.18 -27.50 7.52
N PHE A 421 -13.49 -26.36 7.41
CA PHE A 421 -13.59 -25.38 6.32
C PHE A 421 -12.32 -25.37 5.44
N LYS A 422 -11.51 -26.44 5.48
CA LYS A 422 -10.25 -26.60 4.74
C LYS A 422 -9.16 -25.54 5.01
N LYS A 423 -9.32 -24.65 5.99
CA LYS A 423 -8.27 -23.71 6.44
C LYS A 423 -7.29 -24.39 7.38
N HIS A 424 -6.01 -24.05 7.26
CA HIS A 424 -4.96 -24.55 8.15
C HIS A 424 -5.20 -24.04 9.59
N MET A 425 -5.27 -24.96 10.55
CA MET A 425 -5.59 -24.67 11.95
C MET A 425 -4.39 -24.13 12.72
N PHE A 426 -3.20 -24.61 12.40
CA PHE A 426 -1.96 -24.21 13.06
C PHE A 426 -0.93 -23.86 12.01
N GLU A 427 -0.32 -22.69 12.15
CA GLU A 427 0.81 -22.27 11.33
C GLU A 427 1.97 -21.95 12.26
N LEU A 428 3.12 -22.57 12.00
CA LEU A 428 4.40 -22.28 12.65
C LEU A 428 5.28 -21.57 11.62
N SER A 429 5.64 -20.32 11.89
CA SER A 429 6.51 -19.54 11.03
C SER A 429 7.74 -19.02 11.79
N GLY A 430 8.88 -18.93 11.12
CA GLY A 430 10.10 -18.36 11.70
C GLY A 430 11.07 -17.86 10.65
N PHE A 431 11.89 -16.89 11.03
CA PHE A 431 12.90 -16.30 10.16
C PHE A 431 14.19 -15.97 10.94
N VAL A 432 15.31 -15.92 10.23
CA VAL A 432 16.62 -15.50 10.75
C VAL A 432 17.48 -14.91 9.64
N GLY A 433 18.22 -13.84 9.93
CA GLY A 433 19.19 -13.29 8.98
C GLY A 433 19.77 -11.93 9.35
N GLU A 434 20.53 -11.35 8.43
CA GLU A 434 21.15 -10.02 8.53
C GLU A 434 20.12 -8.95 8.14
N ALA A 435 19.75 -8.08 9.08
CA ALA A 435 18.87 -6.93 8.82
C ALA A 435 19.65 -5.67 8.44
N GLN A 436 20.93 -5.60 8.80
CA GLN A 436 21.81 -4.48 8.51
C GLN A 436 23.22 -4.99 8.29
N ALA A 437 23.77 -4.75 7.10
CA ALA A 437 25.16 -5.06 6.78
C ALA A 437 26.10 -4.06 7.49
N PRO A 438 27.31 -4.48 7.89
CA PRO A 438 28.25 -3.58 8.57
C PRO A 438 28.86 -2.57 7.59
N LYS A 439 29.01 -1.31 8.02
CA LYS A 439 29.82 -0.29 7.32
C LYS A 439 31.19 -0.19 8.01
N VAL A 440 32.25 -0.64 7.33
CA VAL A 440 33.61 -0.78 7.89
C VAL A 440 34.47 0.43 7.57
N ILE A 441 35.13 1.03 8.57
CA ILE A 441 36.01 2.20 8.36
C ILE A 441 37.07 1.93 7.30
N GLY A 442 37.28 2.90 6.42
CA GLY A 442 38.27 2.86 5.33
C GLY A 442 37.86 1.97 4.15
N THR A 443 36.69 1.34 4.20
CA THR A 443 36.10 0.67 3.03
C THR A 443 35.30 1.64 2.19
N ARG A 444 35.09 1.30 0.91
CA ARG A 444 34.26 2.10 0.00
C ARG A 444 32.82 2.11 0.47
N ASP A 445 32.18 3.28 0.48
CA ASP A 445 30.72 3.32 0.57
C ASP A 445 30.16 2.74 -0.74
N ARG A 446 29.23 1.77 -0.64
CA ARG A 446 28.65 1.14 -1.83
C ARG A 446 27.55 1.98 -2.47
N ASP A 447 26.94 2.87 -1.68
CA ASP A 447 25.81 3.71 -2.06
C ASP A 447 26.29 5.08 -2.57
N MET A 448 27.49 5.52 -2.18
CA MET A 448 28.06 6.81 -2.57
C MET A 448 29.41 6.65 -3.30
N TYR A 449 29.51 7.22 -4.51
CA TYR A 449 30.70 7.11 -5.34
C TYR A 449 31.85 7.96 -4.81
N ASN A 450 33.07 7.41 -4.78
CA ASN A 450 34.29 8.12 -4.38
C ASN A 450 34.29 8.61 -2.93
N GLU A 451 33.52 7.91 -2.10
CA GLU A 451 33.37 8.14 -0.66
C GLU A 451 33.77 6.88 0.11
N TYR A 452 34.42 7.07 1.25
CA TYR A 452 34.92 5.99 2.09
C TYR A 452 34.35 6.18 3.49
N ILE A 453 34.03 5.07 4.15
CA ILE A 453 33.43 5.11 5.48
C ILE A 453 34.44 5.68 6.48
N ASP A 454 34.10 6.79 7.12
CA ASP A 454 34.95 7.45 8.10
C ASP A 454 34.61 7.05 9.56
N ASP A 455 35.48 7.46 10.50
CA ASP A 455 35.25 7.25 11.94
C ASP A 455 34.04 8.06 12.41
N GLY A 456 32.98 7.34 12.77
CA GLY A 456 31.68 7.88 13.14
C GLY A 456 30.55 7.54 12.19
N GLU A 457 30.86 7.05 10.99
CA GLU A 457 29.90 6.54 10.01
C GLU A 457 29.80 5.00 10.03
N ALA A 458 30.65 4.36 10.84
CA ALA A 458 30.69 2.92 10.96
C ALA A 458 29.37 2.37 11.52
N VAL A 459 28.99 1.17 11.06
CA VAL A 459 27.73 0.54 11.43
C VAL A 459 27.99 -0.92 11.77
N ALA A 460 27.48 -1.39 12.91
CA ALA A 460 27.58 -2.80 13.31
C ALA A 460 26.63 -3.68 12.50
N GLN A 461 27.00 -4.94 12.28
CA GLN A 461 26.11 -5.91 11.61
C GLN A 461 24.96 -6.27 12.55
N LYS A 462 23.71 -6.12 12.10
CA LYS A 462 22.53 -6.51 12.88
C LYS A 462 21.99 -7.85 12.41
N MET A 463 21.99 -8.84 13.30
CA MET A 463 21.28 -10.11 13.08
C MET A 463 19.93 -10.09 13.80
N VAL A 464 18.89 -10.59 13.12
CA VAL A 464 17.53 -10.71 13.67
C VAL A 464 17.03 -12.14 13.53
N ALA A 465 16.23 -12.58 14.49
CA ALA A 465 15.47 -13.83 14.41
C ALA A 465 14.08 -13.65 15.01
N GLY A 466 13.09 -14.30 14.42
CA GLY A 466 11.71 -14.26 14.92
C GLY A 466 10.97 -15.57 14.68
N THR A 467 9.99 -15.84 15.54
CA THR A 467 9.11 -17.01 15.43
C THR A 467 7.69 -16.62 15.81
N LYS A 468 6.70 -17.19 15.12
CA LYS A 468 5.28 -16.97 15.34
C LYS A 468 4.54 -18.31 15.27
N ILE A 469 3.59 -18.50 16.18
CA ILE A 469 2.63 -19.61 16.16
C ILE A 469 1.25 -18.99 16.02
N LEU A 470 0.59 -19.25 14.90
CA LEU A 470 -0.79 -18.82 14.64
C LEU A 470 -1.75 -20.00 14.91
N TRP A 471 -2.88 -19.69 15.55
CA TRP A 471 -3.91 -20.65 15.87
C TRP A 471 -5.29 -20.20 15.35
N ASN A 472 -5.77 -20.89 14.30
CA ASN A 472 -7.03 -20.64 13.61
C ASN A 472 -8.14 -21.58 14.12
N ILE A 473 -8.47 -21.49 15.41
CA ILE A 473 -9.43 -22.39 16.09
C ILE A 473 -10.84 -22.29 15.50
N HIS A 474 -11.25 -21.09 15.08
CA HIS A 474 -12.62 -20.81 14.68
C HIS A 474 -12.64 -19.87 13.46
N ARG A 475 -13.63 -20.01 12.56
CA ARG A 475 -13.74 -19.19 11.34
C ARG A 475 -13.87 -17.66 11.57
N ARG A 476 -13.95 -17.22 12.83
CA ARG A 476 -14.16 -15.83 13.26
C ARG A 476 -13.16 -15.37 14.32
N PHE A 477 -12.19 -16.22 14.63
CA PHE A 477 -11.13 -15.88 15.57
C PHE A 477 -9.85 -16.63 15.19
N ASP A 478 -8.80 -15.86 15.02
CA ASP A 478 -7.43 -16.31 14.92
C ASP A 478 -6.59 -15.52 15.92
N GLY A 479 -5.58 -16.18 16.48
CA GLY A 479 -4.65 -15.55 17.40
C GLY A 479 -3.25 -16.09 17.23
N ALA A 480 -2.26 -15.24 17.40
CA ALA A 480 -0.86 -15.59 17.29
C ALA A 480 -0.07 -15.21 18.55
N LEU A 481 0.97 -15.99 18.81
CA LEU A 481 1.99 -15.72 19.82
C LEU A 481 3.34 -15.79 19.15
N GLY A 482 4.24 -14.88 19.50
CA GLY A 482 5.56 -14.89 18.90
C GLY A 482 6.65 -14.22 19.72
N PHE A 483 7.85 -14.34 19.20
CA PHE A 483 9.07 -13.79 19.75
C PHE A 483 9.91 -13.20 18.63
N ILE A 484 10.56 -12.07 18.90
CA ILE A 484 11.54 -11.43 18.02
C ILE A 484 12.75 -11.06 18.86
N GLY A 485 13.94 -11.30 18.34
CA GLY A 485 15.18 -10.87 18.96
C GLY A 485 16.19 -10.40 17.94
N SER A 486 17.05 -9.48 18.36
CA SER A 486 18.18 -9.01 17.55
C SER A 486 19.46 -8.94 18.35
N LYS A 487 20.59 -8.95 17.65
CA LYS A 487 21.90 -8.68 18.21
C LYS A 487 22.80 -8.02 17.16
N ASP A 488 23.42 -6.93 17.57
CA ASP A 488 24.42 -6.23 16.78
C ASP A 488 25.83 -6.79 17.06
N TYR A 489 26.62 -7.01 16.01
CA TYR A 489 27.98 -7.55 16.02
C TYR A 489 28.95 -6.54 15.41
N MET A 490 30.01 -6.18 16.16
CA MET A 490 31.06 -5.27 15.71
C MET A 490 32.37 -6.01 15.42
N ASN A 491 32.92 -6.70 16.42
CA ASN A 491 34.19 -7.43 16.29
C ASN A 491 34.13 -8.71 15.45
N ASP A 492 33.04 -9.46 15.57
CA ASP A 492 32.90 -10.79 14.98
C ASP A 492 31.54 -10.93 14.29
N PRO A 493 31.31 -10.16 13.20
CA PRO A 493 30.09 -10.26 12.41
C PRO A 493 30.07 -11.55 11.60
N PHE A 494 28.89 -12.13 11.46
CA PHE A 494 28.68 -13.39 10.76
C PHE A 494 28.91 -13.22 9.26
N LEU A 495 29.85 -13.98 8.68
CA LEU A 495 30.17 -13.95 7.24
C LEU A 495 30.60 -12.57 6.69
N ARG A 496 31.06 -11.67 7.56
CA ARG A 496 31.54 -10.32 7.21
C ARG A 496 32.86 -10.04 7.92
N ASP A 497 33.53 -8.97 7.50
CA ASP A 497 34.72 -8.46 8.20
C ASP A 497 34.30 -7.61 9.41
N GLY A 498 34.94 -7.84 10.55
CA GLY A 498 34.72 -7.10 11.78
C GLY A 498 35.53 -5.82 11.89
N MET A 499 35.18 -5.02 12.89
CA MET A 499 35.85 -3.77 13.26
C MET A 499 36.27 -3.82 14.72
N ALA A 500 37.25 -2.99 15.11
CA ALA A 500 37.68 -2.90 16.50
C ALA A 500 36.59 -2.27 17.41
N ASP A 501 36.54 -2.70 18.67
CA ASP A 501 35.57 -2.20 19.68
C ASP A 501 35.67 -0.70 19.99
N ASP A 502 36.82 -0.07 19.70
CA ASP A 502 37.07 1.33 19.99
C ASP A 502 36.51 2.29 18.93
N VAL A 503 36.14 1.77 17.75
CA VAL A 503 35.52 2.49 16.63
C VAL A 503 34.22 3.20 17.04
N ASN A 504 33.99 4.41 16.50
CA ASN A 504 32.74 5.13 16.71
C ASN A 504 31.70 4.73 15.66
N THR A 505 30.53 4.31 16.13
CA THR A 505 29.42 3.90 15.27
C THR A 505 28.39 5.01 15.13
N ALA A 506 27.81 5.15 13.94
CA ALA A 506 26.72 6.08 13.65
C ALA A 506 25.45 5.77 14.46
N SER A 507 25.32 4.54 14.97
CA SER A 507 24.19 4.10 15.79
C SER A 507 24.64 3.27 16.98
N PRO A 508 23.89 3.25 18.10
CA PRO A 508 24.19 2.39 19.23
C PRO A 508 24.09 0.91 18.87
N ILE A 509 24.98 0.11 19.46
CA ILE A 509 24.94 -1.34 19.40
C ILE A 509 23.83 -1.84 20.33
N ILE A 510 22.86 -2.57 19.78
CA ILE A 510 21.66 -3.03 20.47
C ILE A 510 21.59 -4.57 20.49
N ALA A 511 21.13 -5.12 21.61
CA ALA A 511 20.62 -6.48 21.67
C ALA A 511 19.19 -6.46 22.22
N SER A 512 18.22 -6.96 21.47
CA SER A 512 16.81 -6.84 21.84
C SER A 512 16.07 -8.16 21.94
N ARG A 513 14.99 -8.15 22.72
CA ARG A 513 14.06 -9.27 22.88
C ARG A 513 12.65 -8.73 23.03
N THR A 514 11.72 -9.31 22.29
CA THR A 514 10.31 -8.92 22.28
C THR A 514 9.44 -10.16 22.27
N LEU A 515 8.44 -10.21 23.14
CA LEU A 515 7.36 -11.20 23.13
C LEU A 515 6.07 -10.50 22.73
N PHE A 516 5.27 -11.13 21.90
CA PHE A 516 4.01 -10.54 21.45
C PHE A 516 2.88 -11.57 21.36
N ALA A 517 1.66 -11.04 21.44
CA ALA A 517 0.42 -11.74 21.17
C ALA A 517 -0.50 -10.85 20.34
N GLU A 518 -1.18 -11.43 19.38
CA GLU A 518 -2.15 -10.73 18.53
C GLU A 518 -3.38 -11.59 18.28
N GLY A 519 -4.51 -10.94 18.00
CA GLY A 519 -5.76 -11.63 17.69
C GLY A 519 -6.67 -10.82 16.79
N ASN A 520 -7.39 -11.53 15.93
CA ASN A 520 -8.41 -10.96 15.05
C ASN A 520 -9.75 -11.59 15.38
N TRP A 521 -10.80 -10.78 15.53
CA TRP A 521 -12.16 -11.24 15.77
C TRP A 521 -13.11 -10.70 14.71
N LEU A 522 -13.99 -11.57 14.21
CA LEU A 522 -15.12 -11.21 13.37
C LEU A 522 -16.42 -11.34 14.17
N VAL A 523 -17.02 -10.21 14.54
CA VAL A 523 -18.21 -10.16 15.42
C VAL A 523 -19.48 -9.98 14.57
N TYR A 524 -20.63 -10.46 15.06
CA TYR A 524 -21.95 -10.32 14.43
C TYR A 524 -22.94 -9.70 15.41
N PRO A 525 -23.91 -8.84 14.98
CA PRO A 525 -24.26 -8.44 13.61
C PRO A 525 -23.44 -7.28 13.03
N GLY A 526 -23.28 -7.29 11.70
CA GLY A 526 -22.44 -6.35 10.93
C GLY A 526 -21.02 -6.89 10.82
N ASP A 527 -20.35 -6.75 9.67
CA ASP A 527 -18.97 -7.23 9.42
C ASP A 527 -17.95 -6.44 10.26
N ILE A 528 -18.05 -6.56 11.57
CA ILE A 528 -17.19 -5.94 12.55
C ILE A 528 -15.93 -6.76 12.63
N LYS A 529 -14.81 -6.15 12.23
CA LYS A 529 -13.48 -6.70 12.44
C LYS A 529 -12.85 -5.99 13.63
N LEU A 530 -12.33 -6.77 14.56
CA LEU A 530 -11.53 -6.28 15.68
C LEU A 530 -10.13 -6.86 15.54
N ASN A 531 -9.12 -6.03 15.68
CA ASN A 531 -7.74 -6.46 15.87
C ASN A 531 -7.25 -5.99 17.24
N GLY A 532 -6.49 -6.83 17.92
CA GLY A 532 -5.87 -6.51 19.20
C GLY A 532 -4.47 -7.09 19.25
N GLN A 533 -3.52 -6.28 19.72
CA GLN A 533 -2.10 -6.62 19.81
C GLN A 533 -1.57 -6.20 21.17
N VAL A 534 -0.72 -7.04 21.75
CA VAL A 534 0.05 -6.72 22.95
C VAL A 534 1.47 -7.24 22.78
N ALA A 535 2.44 -6.42 23.16
CA ALA A 535 3.84 -6.80 23.12
C ALA A 535 4.58 -6.27 24.34
N VAL A 536 5.62 -6.99 24.75
CA VAL A 536 6.60 -6.55 25.75
C VAL A 536 7.99 -6.73 25.15
N GLY A 537 8.79 -5.67 25.16
CA GLY A 537 10.08 -5.70 24.49
C GLY A 537 11.09 -4.74 25.06
N VAL A 538 12.35 -5.17 25.12
CA VAL A 538 13.47 -4.43 25.72
C VAL A 538 14.71 -4.53 24.84
N ALA A 539 15.41 -3.41 24.71
CA ALA A 539 16.75 -3.34 24.13
C ALA A 539 17.80 -3.16 25.24
N ASP A 540 18.77 -4.07 25.29
CA ASP A 540 20.03 -3.86 26.00
C ASP A 540 20.96 -3.03 25.12
N THR A 541 21.55 -2.01 25.72
CA THR A 541 22.27 -0.94 25.02
C THR A 541 23.40 -0.42 25.90
N ALA A 542 24.54 -1.12 25.88
CA ALA A 542 25.76 -0.61 26.50
C ALA A 542 26.14 0.80 25.96
N ASN A 543 25.83 1.09 24.69
CA ASN A 543 26.01 2.43 24.10
C ASN A 543 24.86 3.41 24.37
N ALA A 544 23.63 2.97 24.69
CA ALA A 544 22.58 3.93 25.04
C ALA A 544 22.70 4.45 26.47
N ALA A 545 23.46 3.79 27.36
CA ALA A 545 23.91 4.41 28.60
C ALA A 545 24.79 5.65 28.33
N ALA A 546 25.70 5.56 27.35
CA ALA A 546 26.51 6.68 26.88
C ALA A 546 25.67 7.75 26.16
N ILE A 547 24.74 7.36 25.28
CA ILE A 547 23.79 8.30 24.63
C ILE A 547 22.93 9.01 25.68
N ARG A 548 22.30 8.27 26.61
CA ARG A 548 21.44 8.85 27.65
C ARG A 548 22.22 9.74 28.60
N ALA A 549 23.45 9.39 28.94
CA ALA A 549 24.32 10.23 29.75
C ALA A 549 24.74 11.50 29.00
N MET A 550 25.11 11.41 27.72
CA MET A 550 25.45 12.57 26.90
C MET A 550 24.23 13.45 26.66
N ASN A 551 23.10 12.90 26.21
CA ASN A 551 21.84 13.65 26.10
C ASN A 551 21.50 14.29 27.44
N SER A 552 21.47 13.54 28.55
CA SER A 552 21.18 14.11 29.87
C SER A 552 22.08 15.29 30.25
N VAL A 553 23.38 15.25 29.92
CA VAL A 553 24.33 16.31 30.32
C VAL A 553 24.31 17.50 29.36
N PHE A 554 24.23 17.24 28.04
CA PHE A 554 24.24 18.28 27.01
C PHE A 554 22.89 19.01 26.91
N THR A 555 21.78 18.28 26.97
CA THR A 555 20.43 18.83 27.14
C THR A 555 20.36 19.69 28.41
N SER A 556 20.81 19.22 29.58
CA SER A 556 20.85 20.07 30.80
C SER A 556 21.72 21.33 30.67
N ALA A 557 22.62 21.38 29.68
CA ALA A 557 23.47 22.52 29.40
C ALA A 557 22.91 23.43 28.29
N GLY A 558 21.72 23.13 27.74
CA GLY A 558 21.10 23.85 26.62
C GLY A 558 21.82 23.63 25.29
N LEU A 559 22.51 22.50 25.12
CA LEU A 559 23.31 22.19 23.94
C LEU A 559 22.72 21.02 23.17
N ASP A 560 22.89 21.06 21.85
CA ASP A 560 22.45 19.99 20.97
C ASP A 560 23.39 18.77 21.08
N ALA A 561 22.80 17.60 21.30
CA ALA A 561 23.50 16.31 21.37
C ALA A 561 23.32 15.49 20.08
N SER A 562 22.81 16.12 19.01
CA SER A 562 22.50 15.50 17.73
C SER A 562 23.71 14.80 17.09
N ASP A 563 24.92 15.38 17.20
CA ASP A 563 26.16 14.72 16.77
C ASP A 563 26.72 13.78 17.84
N PHE A 564 25.94 12.76 18.19
CA PHE A 564 26.34 11.72 19.13
C PHE A 564 27.68 11.08 18.75
N SER A 565 27.94 10.93 17.45
CA SER A 565 29.13 10.27 16.93
C SER A 565 30.40 11.04 17.32
N LEU A 566 30.42 12.35 17.04
CA LEU A 566 31.48 13.26 17.45
C LEU A 566 31.60 13.32 18.98
N LEU A 567 30.50 13.49 19.69
CA LEU A 567 30.50 13.63 21.15
C LEU A 567 31.00 12.34 21.84
N ASN A 568 30.62 11.17 21.34
CA ASN A 568 31.08 9.88 21.85
C ASN A 568 32.57 9.67 21.58
N ARG A 569 33.06 10.07 20.39
CA ARG A 569 34.48 10.07 20.05
C ARG A 569 35.30 10.94 21.00
N LEU A 570 34.84 12.17 21.24
CA LEU A 570 35.50 13.10 22.16
C LEU A 570 35.41 12.63 23.62
N MET A 571 34.35 11.92 24.01
CA MET A 571 34.23 11.34 25.34
C MET A 571 35.22 10.17 25.57
N LYS A 572 35.45 9.35 24.54
CA LYS A 572 36.48 8.29 24.55
C LYS A 572 37.89 8.89 24.56
N ASN A 573 38.13 9.97 23.81
CA ASN A 573 39.40 10.70 23.76
C ASN A 573 39.24 12.22 24.01
N PRO A 574 39.17 12.67 25.28
CA PRO A 574 38.96 14.09 25.61
C PRO A 574 40.05 15.04 25.10
N SER A 575 41.24 14.53 24.79
CA SER A 575 42.34 15.34 24.27
C SER A 575 42.10 15.82 22.83
N ALA A 576 41.24 15.13 22.08
CA ALA A 576 40.83 15.48 20.71
C ALA A 576 39.93 16.73 20.64
N VAL A 577 39.38 17.21 21.76
CA VAL A 577 38.65 18.50 21.80
C VAL A 577 39.56 19.66 21.38
N ASN A 578 40.88 19.54 21.63
CA ASN A 578 41.82 20.59 21.30
C ASN A 578 42.02 20.76 19.79
N SER A 579 41.80 19.70 19.00
CA SER A 579 41.95 19.71 17.54
C SER A 579 40.68 20.10 16.78
N LEU A 580 39.55 20.34 17.47
CA LEU A 580 38.32 20.78 16.82
C LEU A 580 38.48 22.17 16.17
N SER A 581 37.92 22.30 14.96
CA SER A 581 37.78 23.57 14.25
C SER A 581 36.75 24.47 14.93
N GLN A 582 36.69 25.74 14.51
CA GLN A 582 35.70 26.68 15.00
C GLN A 582 34.28 26.25 14.57
N GLU A 583 34.07 25.90 13.30
CA GLU A 583 32.79 25.38 12.79
C GLU A 583 32.29 24.14 13.56
N GLN A 584 33.19 23.21 13.93
CA GLN A 584 32.82 22.01 14.71
C GLN A 584 32.43 22.32 16.16
N LEU A 585 32.87 23.47 16.69
CA LEU A 585 32.44 23.93 18.00
C LEU A 585 31.13 24.70 17.88
N GLU A 586 30.98 25.53 16.86
CA GLU A 586 29.76 26.25 16.54
C GLU A 586 28.60 25.29 16.23
N SER A 587 28.85 24.13 15.62
CA SER A 587 27.82 23.10 15.43
C SER A 587 27.31 22.46 16.74
N ILE A 588 28.08 22.51 17.83
CA ILE A 588 27.71 21.98 19.15
C ILE A 588 27.08 23.06 20.03
N PHE A 589 27.61 24.29 19.96
CA PHE A 589 27.21 25.42 20.79
C PHE A 589 26.21 26.38 20.12
N GLY A 590 25.94 26.19 18.83
CA GLY A 590 25.19 27.08 17.95
C GLY A 590 26.02 28.26 17.44
N ASP A 591 25.75 28.70 16.21
CA ASP A 591 26.42 29.84 15.56
C ASP A 591 26.26 31.17 16.33
N ASN A 592 25.26 31.26 17.21
CA ASN A 592 24.95 32.43 18.04
C ASN A 592 25.55 32.37 19.45
N SER A 593 26.48 31.47 19.74
CA SER A 593 27.11 31.38 21.07
C SER A 593 28.07 32.56 21.30
N MET A 594 27.87 33.32 22.40
CA MET A 594 28.78 34.41 22.80
C MET A 594 30.13 33.92 23.40
N MET A 595 30.48 32.64 23.23
CA MET A 595 31.66 32.02 23.83
C MET A 595 32.88 32.07 22.90
N THR A 596 34.08 32.30 23.44
CA THR A 596 35.32 32.17 22.65
C THR A 596 35.63 30.70 22.33
N VAL A 597 36.37 30.43 21.25
CA VAL A 597 36.84 29.07 20.89
C VAL A 597 37.54 28.36 22.06
N GLY A 598 38.30 29.10 22.89
CA GLY A 598 38.95 28.56 24.07
C GLY A 598 37.97 28.19 25.20
N ASP A 599 36.91 28.96 25.37
CA ASP A 599 35.86 28.72 26.37
C ASP A 599 34.95 27.56 25.93
N MET A 600 34.61 27.49 24.64
CA MET A 600 33.87 26.36 24.05
C MET A 600 34.62 25.05 24.26
N LYS A 601 35.93 25.00 23.97
CA LYS A 601 36.76 23.80 24.19
C LYS A 601 36.80 23.36 25.65
N LYS A 602 36.98 24.30 26.60
CA LYS A 602 36.98 23.99 28.03
C LYS A 602 35.62 23.52 28.53
N LYS A 603 34.54 24.18 28.11
CA LYS A 603 33.17 23.82 28.47
C LYS A 603 32.83 22.43 27.93
N LEU A 604 33.19 22.13 26.69
CA LEU A 604 33.00 20.83 26.07
C LEU A 604 33.77 19.72 26.82
N GLN A 605 35.03 19.95 27.18
CA GLN A 605 35.80 19.00 28.01
C GLN A 605 35.14 18.72 29.36
N SER A 606 34.57 19.73 30.00
CA SER A 606 33.84 19.58 31.27
C SER A 606 32.57 18.75 31.10
N LEU A 607 31.78 19.04 30.06
CA LEU A 607 30.53 18.33 29.78
C LEU A 607 30.78 16.87 29.41
N LEU A 608 31.81 16.59 28.61
CA LEU A 608 32.20 15.23 28.26
C LEU A 608 32.68 14.43 29.48
N ALA A 609 33.39 15.07 30.42
CA ALA A 609 33.82 14.42 31.66
C ALA A 609 32.63 14.11 32.58
N GLU A 610 31.64 15.01 32.68
CA GLU A 610 30.41 14.79 33.42
C GLU A 610 29.56 13.68 32.78
N ALA A 611 29.38 13.71 31.46
CA ALA A 611 28.68 12.67 30.73
C ALA A 611 29.33 11.30 30.97
N LYS A 612 30.67 11.21 30.87
CA LYS A 612 31.45 9.99 31.15
C LYS A 612 31.27 9.48 32.58
N ALA A 613 31.12 10.38 33.56
CA ALA A 613 30.84 9.99 34.94
C ALA A 613 29.43 9.42 35.09
N ARG A 614 28.42 10.05 34.46
CA ARG A 614 27.03 9.60 34.49
C ARG A 614 26.80 8.30 33.74
N VAL A 615 27.64 7.91 32.76
CA VAL A 615 27.54 6.58 32.11
C VAL A 615 27.48 5.45 33.14
N LYS A 616 28.21 5.56 34.26
CA LYS A 616 28.22 4.53 35.32
C LYS A 616 26.93 4.43 36.13
N GLU A 617 26.07 5.45 36.06
CA GLU A 617 24.75 5.47 36.72
C GLU A 617 23.68 4.75 35.89
N PHE A 618 23.98 4.46 34.62
CA PHE A 618 23.11 3.72 33.71
C PHE A 618 23.62 2.27 33.56
N GLU A 619 23.04 1.33 34.31
CA GLU A 619 23.33 -0.09 34.13
C GLU A 619 22.67 -0.65 32.85
N PRO A 620 23.36 -1.52 32.09
CA PRO A 620 22.76 -2.26 30.99
C PRO A 620 21.56 -3.06 31.50
N LYS A 621 20.38 -2.85 30.89
CA LYS A 621 19.17 -3.60 31.27
C LYS A 621 19.22 -4.99 30.64
N ASP A 622 19.32 -6.02 31.48
CA ASP A 622 19.23 -7.40 31.02
C ASP A 622 17.86 -7.66 30.35
N SER A 623 17.89 -7.89 29.04
CA SER A 623 16.71 -8.06 28.19
C SER A 623 16.04 -9.44 28.32
N ARG A 624 16.55 -10.34 29.16
CA ARG A 624 15.97 -11.69 29.33
C ARG A 624 14.60 -11.61 30.02
N PRO A 625 13.57 -12.33 29.51
CA PRO A 625 12.24 -12.40 30.15
C PRO A 625 12.22 -12.94 31.59
N SER A 626 13.30 -13.58 32.04
CA SER A 626 13.49 -14.02 33.43
C SER A 626 13.80 -12.89 34.40
N ASN A 627 14.25 -11.72 33.92
CA ASN A 627 14.47 -10.54 34.74
C ASN A 627 13.12 -9.83 35.01
N PRO A 628 12.73 -9.56 36.27
CA PRO A 628 11.53 -8.78 36.59
C PRO A 628 11.44 -7.43 35.86
N ASP A 629 12.58 -6.76 35.61
CA ASP A 629 12.63 -5.47 34.92
C ASP A 629 12.16 -5.55 33.47
N PHE A 630 12.22 -6.73 32.84
CA PHE A 630 11.68 -6.96 31.50
C PHE A 630 10.18 -6.67 31.44
N TRP A 631 9.45 -7.02 32.50
CA TRP A 631 7.99 -6.88 32.57
C TRP A 631 7.51 -5.52 33.09
N ASN A 632 8.43 -4.57 33.31
CA ASN A 632 8.10 -3.20 33.70
C ASN A 632 7.12 -2.58 32.69
N TYR A 633 6.11 -1.85 33.17
CA TYR A 633 5.08 -1.22 32.35
C TYR A 633 5.64 -0.36 31.21
N LYS A 634 6.83 0.25 31.40
CA LYS A 634 7.51 1.06 30.37
C LYS A 634 7.90 0.24 29.15
N ASN A 635 8.01 -1.08 29.28
CA ASN A 635 8.44 -1.98 28.21
C ASN A 635 7.25 -2.63 27.49
N TRP A 636 6.02 -2.15 27.68
CA TRP A 636 4.82 -2.68 27.02
C TRP A 636 4.37 -1.80 25.86
N ALA A 637 3.82 -2.44 24.84
CA ALA A 637 3.06 -1.81 23.77
C ALA A 637 1.71 -2.53 23.61
N ILE A 638 0.66 -1.78 23.32
CA ILE A 638 -0.70 -2.28 23.11
C ILE A 638 -1.28 -1.54 21.92
N ALA A 639 -1.91 -2.26 21.00
CA ALA A 639 -2.66 -1.65 19.90
C ALA A 639 -3.99 -2.37 19.71
N GLY A 640 -4.96 -1.65 19.16
CA GLY A 640 -6.20 -2.27 18.74
C GLY A 640 -6.92 -1.42 17.71
N SER A 641 -7.68 -2.08 16.85
CA SER A 641 -8.52 -1.44 15.85
C SER A 641 -9.88 -2.11 15.75
N PHE A 642 -10.83 -1.32 15.28
CA PHE A 642 -12.18 -1.74 14.93
C PHE A 642 -12.48 -1.22 13.54
N GLU A 643 -13.00 -2.10 12.68
CA GLU A 643 -13.56 -1.75 11.39
C GLU A 643 -15.00 -2.22 11.32
N TRP A 644 -15.86 -1.40 10.73
CA TRP A 644 -17.21 -1.77 10.37
C TRP A 644 -17.56 -1.16 9.02
N SER A 645 -18.20 -1.94 8.16
CA SER A 645 -18.62 -1.47 6.84
C SER A 645 -19.96 -2.03 6.39
N ASN A 646 -20.63 -1.26 5.53
CA ASN A 646 -21.73 -1.69 4.66
C ASN A 646 -21.56 -1.04 3.27
N ASP A 647 -22.53 -1.20 2.38
CA ASP A 647 -22.49 -0.66 1.01
C ASP A 647 -22.24 0.86 0.90
N ASN A 648 -22.60 1.63 1.93
CA ASN A 648 -22.54 3.10 1.91
C ASN A 648 -21.61 3.70 2.96
N THR A 649 -21.33 2.99 4.05
CA THR A 649 -20.60 3.54 5.20
C THR A 649 -19.48 2.60 5.59
N PHE A 650 -18.30 3.17 5.81
CA PHE A 650 -17.15 2.52 6.42
C PHE A 650 -16.71 3.36 7.62
N VAL A 651 -16.57 2.72 8.78
CA VAL A 651 -16.08 3.33 10.02
C VAL A 651 -14.90 2.52 10.52
N GLU A 652 -13.85 3.22 10.87
CA GLU A 652 -12.62 2.68 11.43
C GLU A 652 -12.28 3.50 12.67
N GLY A 653 -11.79 2.82 13.70
CA GLY A 653 -11.18 3.44 14.87
C GLY A 653 -10.02 2.61 15.37
N TYR A 654 -8.96 3.26 15.84
CA TYR A 654 -7.77 2.59 16.33
C TYR A 654 -7.13 3.34 17.49
N PHE A 655 -6.37 2.60 18.29
CA PHE A 655 -5.53 3.15 19.34
C PHE A 655 -4.21 2.40 19.43
N LYS A 656 -3.17 3.07 19.91
CA LYS A 656 -1.86 2.50 20.20
C LYS A 656 -1.26 3.15 21.44
N TYR A 657 -0.67 2.34 22.31
CA TYR A 657 0.11 2.73 23.47
C TYR A 657 1.51 2.12 23.30
N VAL A 658 2.56 2.93 23.45
CA VAL A 658 3.95 2.49 23.44
C VAL A 658 4.66 3.08 24.65
N GLY A 659 5.09 2.21 25.57
CA GLY A 659 5.84 2.64 26.75
C GLY A 659 7.22 3.21 26.41
N ALA A 660 7.77 4.02 27.32
CA ALA A 660 9.07 4.71 27.12
C ALA A 660 10.30 3.78 27.07
N GLY A 661 10.17 2.54 27.52
CA GLY A 661 11.21 1.51 27.47
C GLY A 661 10.94 0.41 26.45
N TYR A 662 9.81 0.47 25.73
CA TYR A 662 9.45 -0.55 24.76
C TYR A 662 10.37 -0.49 23.56
N TYR A 663 10.88 -1.64 23.14
CA TYR A 663 11.60 -1.76 21.87
C TYR A 663 11.30 -3.10 21.22
N SER A 664 11.14 -3.09 19.89
CA SER A 664 11.16 -4.30 19.07
C SER A 664 12.06 -4.10 17.86
N ALA A 665 12.96 -5.05 17.62
CA ALA A 665 13.73 -5.07 16.39
C ALA A 665 12.88 -5.27 15.13
N GLY A 666 11.66 -5.81 15.27
CA GLY A 666 10.71 -5.93 14.15
C GLY A 666 9.94 -4.64 13.84
N SER A 667 9.99 -3.65 14.73
CA SER A 667 9.39 -2.32 14.56
C SER A 667 10.36 -1.23 15.04
N PRO A 668 11.56 -1.12 14.44
CA PRO A 668 12.64 -0.28 14.96
C PRO A 668 12.34 1.23 14.88
N ASP A 669 11.51 1.64 13.92
CA ASP A 669 11.11 3.05 13.72
C ASP A 669 9.95 3.49 14.64
N MET A 670 9.49 2.60 15.53
CA MET A 670 8.39 2.93 16.41
C MET A 670 8.85 3.92 17.48
N GLN A 671 8.21 5.08 17.50
CA GLN A 671 8.42 6.10 18.52
C GLN A 671 8.04 5.57 19.91
N GLN A 672 8.99 5.63 20.84
CA GLN A 672 8.79 5.27 22.24
C GLN A 672 8.00 6.36 22.98
N ASN A 673 7.37 5.99 24.10
CA ASN A 673 6.62 6.92 24.94
C ASN A 673 5.45 7.63 24.20
N THR A 674 4.77 6.92 23.30
CA THR A 674 3.70 7.47 22.45
C THR A 674 2.30 6.91 22.76
N ARG A 675 1.28 7.73 22.51
CA ARG A 675 -0.13 7.32 22.49
C ARG A 675 -0.77 7.86 21.22
N LEU A 676 -1.39 6.98 20.45
CA LEU A 676 -2.07 7.33 19.21
C LEU A 676 -3.54 6.93 19.33
N TYR A 677 -4.44 7.83 18.96
CA TYR A 677 -5.87 7.54 18.83
C TYR A 677 -6.37 8.14 17.53
N GLY A 678 -7.15 7.39 16.77
CA GLY A 678 -7.69 7.93 15.53
C GLY A 678 -8.86 7.15 15.00
N GLY A 679 -9.44 7.68 13.93
CA GLY A 679 -10.53 7.03 13.22
C GLY A 679 -10.83 7.66 11.87
N ASN A 680 -11.58 6.91 11.08
CA ASN A 680 -11.94 7.26 9.72
C ASN A 680 -13.42 6.93 9.46
N LEU A 681 -14.13 7.86 8.81
CA LEU A 681 -15.48 7.69 8.31
C LEU A 681 -15.49 7.94 6.80
N LYS A 682 -15.76 6.90 6.01
CA LYS A 682 -16.09 7.03 4.58
C LYS A 682 -17.58 6.83 4.41
N GLN A 683 -18.23 7.78 3.74
CA GLN A 683 -19.67 7.76 3.51
C GLN A 683 -19.97 8.06 2.04
N LYS A 684 -20.57 7.10 1.35
CA LYS A 684 -21.30 7.34 0.12
C LYS A 684 -22.63 7.99 0.48
N ILE A 685 -22.74 9.30 0.25
CA ILE A 685 -23.98 10.05 0.51
C ILE A 685 -24.96 9.79 -0.65
N THR A 686 -24.45 9.81 -1.88
CA THR A 686 -25.16 9.47 -3.12
C THR A 686 -24.18 8.84 -4.14
N ASP A 687 -24.65 8.41 -5.31
CA ASP A 687 -23.74 8.03 -6.42
C ASP A 687 -22.91 9.21 -6.95
N PHE A 688 -23.41 10.44 -6.76
CA PHE A 688 -22.75 11.68 -7.14
C PHE A 688 -21.72 12.15 -6.10
N TRP A 689 -21.93 11.89 -4.81
CA TRP A 689 -21.12 12.48 -3.72
C TRP A 689 -20.65 11.43 -2.71
N LYS A 690 -19.33 11.40 -2.50
CA LYS A 690 -18.66 10.64 -1.44
C LYS A 690 -17.94 11.58 -0.49
N LEU A 691 -18.03 11.27 0.80
CA LEU A 691 -17.39 11.97 1.90
C LEU A 691 -16.36 11.04 2.56
N ASN A 692 -15.22 11.59 2.94
CA ASN A 692 -14.22 10.89 3.75
C ASN A 692 -13.69 11.84 4.82
N PHE A 693 -13.90 11.51 6.09
CA PHE A 693 -13.42 12.27 7.23
C PHE A 693 -12.49 11.40 8.07
N GLY A 694 -11.30 11.91 8.38
CA GLY A 694 -10.36 11.24 9.27
C GLY A 694 -9.83 12.21 10.31
N TYR A 695 -9.53 11.69 11.50
CA TYR A 695 -8.87 12.42 12.57
C TYR A 695 -8.02 11.47 13.41
N ASP A 696 -6.83 11.92 13.77
CA ASP A 696 -5.97 11.28 14.75
C ASP A 696 -5.29 12.30 15.67
N ILE A 697 -4.87 11.81 16.83
CA ILE A 697 -4.00 12.51 17.76
C ILE A 697 -2.84 11.59 18.14
N ASN A 698 -1.62 12.02 17.84
CA ASN A 698 -0.39 11.42 18.32
C ASN A 698 0.14 12.24 19.52
N ILE A 699 0.42 11.55 20.61
CA ILE A 699 0.89 12.14 21.86
C ILE A 699 2.27 11.55 22.13
N GLU A 700 3.31 12.34 21.94
CA GLU A 700 4.70 11.94 22.19
C GLU A 700 5.16 12.42 23.58
N ASN A 701 6.13 11.74 24.17
CA ASN A 701 6.68 12.06 25.50
C ASN A 701 5.64 12.09 26.64
N ALA A 702 4.61 11.23 26.59
CA ALA A 702 3.51 11.36 27.56
C ALA A 702 3.83 10.88 28.99
N ASP A 703 4.74 9.92 29.21
CA ASP A 703 5.23 9.55 30.56
C ASP A 703 6.42 10.45 30.94
N ASP A 704 6.31 11.16 32.08
CA ASP A 704 7.32 12.07 32.65
C ASP A 704 8.37 11.35 33.51
N GLY A 705 8.22 10.04 33.73
CA GLY A 705 9.17 9.23 34.47
C GLY A 705 9.04 9.30 36.00
N ASN A 706 8.18 10.16 36.56
CA ASN A 706 8.02 10.38 38.00
C ASN A 706 7.04 9.39 38.68
N GLY A 707 6.90 8.18 38.14
CA GLY A 707 6.07 7.10 38.70
C GLY A 707 4.59 7.13 38.28
N GLY A 708 4.23 8.01 37.34
CA GLY A 708 2.99 7.93 36.56
C GLY A 708 3.12 6.95 35.40
N TYR A 709 1.99 6.41 34.91
CA TYR A 709 1.97 5.58 33.71
C TYR A 709 1.58 6.37 32.46
N ASN A 710 0.89 7.51 32.67
CA ASN A 710 0.19 8.32 31.70
C ASN A 710 -0.39 7.49 30.55
N ILE A 711 -1.25 6.52 30.87
CA ILE A 711 -1.70 5.50 29.91
C ILE A 711 -2.47 6.14 28.75
N ILE A 712 -3.29 7.16 29.04
CA ILE A 712 -4.15 7.80 28.04
C ILE A 712 -3.39 8.90 27.30
N GLY A 713 -2.55 9.69 27.98
CA GLY A 713 -1.69 10.70 27.35
C GLY A 713 -2.30 12.10 27.23
N PHE A 714 -3.61 12.31 27.39
CA PHE A 714 -4.26 13.62 27.16
C PHE A 714 -3.90 14.71 28.19
N GLY A 715 -3.18 14.36 29.25
CA GLY A 715 -2.77 15.31 30.27
C GLY A 715 -1.44 14.94 30.88
N GLU A 716 -0.54 15.92 31.01
CA GLU A 716 0.77 15.74 31.63
C GLU A 716 0.67 15.60 33.17
N GLY A 717 1.69 15.03 33.80
CA GLY A 717 1.82 15.00 35.27
C GLY A 717 0.81 14.10 36.01
N GLU A 718 -0.03 13.37 35.28
CA GLU A 718 -1.06 12.48 35.84
C GLU A 718 -0.74 11.00 35.60
N LYS A 719 -1.25 10.14 36.50
CA LYS A 719 -1.10 8.68 36.34
C LYS A 719 -1.83 8.14 35.11
N TRP A 720 -3.00 8.69 34.79
CA TRP A 720 -3.84 8.25 33.67
C TRP A 720 -3.79 9.22 32.47
N GLY A 721 -3.55 10.52 32.72
CA GLY A 721 -3.50 11.56 31.69
C GLY A 721 -4.84 11.91 31.10
N VAL A 722 -5.78 12.39 31.92
CA VAL A 722 -7.16 12.70 31.49
C VAL A 722 -7.48 14.17 31.70
N ALA A 723 -7.10 14.78 32.83
CA ALA A 723 -7.55 16.11 33.21
C ALA A 723 -6.48 17.21 33.07
N GLY A 724 -5.23 16.84 32.75
CA GLY A 724 -4.11 17.77 32.57
C GLY A 724 -3.44 18.18 33.88
N ALA A 725 -2.19 18.65 33.79
CA ALA A 725 -1.42 19.07 34.95
C ALA A 725 -1.99 20.32 35.63
N ASP A 726 -1.92 20.39 36.95
CA ASP A 726 -2.29 21.60 37.69
C ASP A 726 -1.23 22.71 37.56
N GLY A 727 -1.61 23.96 37.87
CA GLY A 727 -0.73 25.12 37.74
C GLY A 727 0.54 25.08 38.61
N LYS A 728 0.57 24.30 39.70
CA LYS A 728 1.77 24.13 40.51
C LYS A 728 2.73 23.16 39.84
N TRP A 729 2.22 22.07 39.30
CA TRP A 729 3.01 21.11 38.52
C TRP A 729 3.62 21.80 37.30
N LEU A 730 2.83 22.58 36.54
CA LEU A 730 3.32 23.33 35.38
C LEU A 730 4.45 24.30 35.74
N LYS A 731 4.37 24.97 36.90
CA LYS A 731 5.44 25.83 37.44
C LYS A 731 6.70 25.04 37.80
N GLN A 732 6.55 23.89 38.44
CA GLN A 732 7.69 23.05 38.83
C GLN A 732 8.43 22.47 37.63
N HIS A 733 7.73 22.15 36.55
CA HIS A 733 8.26 21.48 35.35
C HIS A 733 8.40 22.44 34.17
N ASN A 734 8.43 23.76 34.40
CA ASN A 734 8.56 24.77 33.35
C ASN A 734 9.95 24.78 32.69
N GLN A 735 10.92 24.05 33.26
CA GLN A 735 12.28 23.88 32.75
C GLN A 735 12.50 22.53 32.07
N ASP A 736 11.49 21.67 32.06
CA ASP A 736 11.64 20.36 31.46
C ASP A 736 11.68 20.51 29.93
N GLU A 737 12.74 19.99 29.32
CA GLU A 737 12.91 20.07 27.87
C GLU A 737 12.04 19.03 27.13
N ASN A 738 11.72 17.91 27.80
CA ASN A 738 10.99 16.77 27.25
C ASN A 738 9.53 16.71 27.71
N ARG A 739 8.79 17.81 27.51
CA ARG A 739 7.35 17.86 27.77
C ARG A 739 6.57 17.11 26.69
N THR A 740 5.32 16.77 27.00
CA THR A 740 4.41 16.04 26.12
C THR A 740 4.06 16.88 24.90
N LEU A 741 4.24 16.28 23.73
CA LEU A 741 3.94 16.88 22.44
C LEU A 741 2.62 16.29 21.92
N TYR A 742 1.64 17.14 21.66
CA TYR A 742 0.35 16.74 21.09
C TYR A 742 0.33 17.15 19.62
N ILE A 743 0.05 16.19 18.75
CA ILE A 743 -0.04 16.38 17.29
C ILE A 743 -1.43 15.91 16.86
N HIS A 744 -2.25 16.83 16.42
CA HIS A 744 -3.59 16.58 15.92
C HIS A 744 -3.58 16.65 14.39
N ASN A 745 -3.99 15.57 13.72
CA ASN A 745 -4.19 15.58 12.28
C ASN A 745 -5.65 15.31 11.96
N GLY A 746 -6.22 16.10 11.06
CA GLY A 746 -7.57 15.84 10.58
C GLY A 746 -7.75 16.24 9.13
N TYR A 747 -8.66 15.56 8.46
CA TYR A 747 -9.02 15.89 7.10
C TYR A 747 -10.48 15.60 6.78
N LEU A 748 -10.97 16.32 5.77
CA LEU A 748 -12.29 16.16 5.17
C LEU A 748 -12.15 16.20 3.65
N THR A 749 -12.46 15.09 2.99
CA THR A 749 -12.46 14.98 1.52
C THR A 749 -13.89 14.82 1.02
N ASN A 750 -14.24 15.59 -0.01
CA ASN A 750 -15.47 15.48 -0.76
C ASN A 750 -15.15 15.17 -2.21
N GLU A 751 -15.63 14.02 -2.70
CA GLU A 751 -15.52 13.64 -4.10
C GLU A 751 -16.89 13.74 -4.77
N PHE A 752 -16.94 14.43 -5.91
CA PHE A 752 -18.14 14.64 -6.70
C PHE A 752 -17.96 14.07 -8.11
N LYS A 753 -18.79 13.10 -8.49
CA LYS A 753 -18.92 12.60 -9.86
C LYS A 753 -19.98 13.44 -10.59
N ILE A 754 -19.57 14.59 -11.12
CA ILE A 754 -20.47 15.57 -11.77
C ILE A 754 -21.12 14.98 -13.02
N LEU A 755 -20.31 14.33 -13.86
CA LEU A 755 -20.72 13.59 -15.05
C LEU A 755 -19.88 12.30 -15.13
N ASP A 756 -20.22 11.36 -16.02
CA ASP A 756 -19.40 10.16 -16.25
C ASP A 756 -17.95 10.47 -16.66
N ASN A 757 -17.74 11.66 -17.22
CA ASN A 757 -16.45 12.13 -17.70
C ASN A 757 -15.89 13.35 -16.95
N LEU A 758 -16.56 13.83 -15.89
CA LEU A 758 -16.13 14.98 -15.10
C LEU A 758 -16.25 14.67 -13.61
N SER A 759 -15.12 14.71 -12.90
CA SER A 759 -15.07 14.58 -11.44
C SER A 759 -14.34 15.74 -10.79
N LEU A 760 -14.81 16.12 -9.60
CA LEU A 760 -14.23 17.14 -8.74
C LEU A 760 -13.88 16.51 -7.38
N SER A 761 -12.72 16.83 -6.84
CA SER A 761 -12.33 16.50 -5.47
C SER A 761 -11.96 17.77 -4.72
N LEU A 762 -12.45 17.92 -3.50
CA LEU A 762 -12.11 18.99 -2.57
C LEU A 762 -11.68 18.35 -1.24
N LYS A 763 -10.45 18.59 -0.81
CA LYS A 763 -9.93 18.14 0.48
C LYS A 763 -9.50 19.34 1.32
N TYR A 764 -9.90 19.35 2.57
CA TYR A 764 -9.37 20.22 3.60
C TYR A 764 -8.65 19.36 4.63
N GLY A 765 -7.42 19.70 4.97
CA GLY A 765 -6.63 19.08 6.02
C GLY A 765 -6.12 20.12 7.01
N PHE A 766 -5.94 19.70 8.26
CA PHE A 766 -5.24 20.48 9.28
C PHE A 766 -4.27 19.59 10.05
N ASP A 767 -3.16 20.21 10.47
CA ASP A 767 -2.17 19.70 11.41
C ASP A 767 -2.04 20.76 12.50
N TYR A 768 -2.25 20.38 13.75
CA TYR A 768 -2.10 21.26 14.90
C TYR A 768 -1.21 20.59 15.94
N ARG A 769 -0.10 21.25 16.23
CA ARG A 769 0.92 20.79 17.16
C ARG A 769 1.00 21.72 18.37
N THR A 770 1.03 21.14 19.56
CA THR A 770 1.23 21.89 20.81
C THR A 770 2.18 21.19 21.78
N ARG A 771 3.07 21.96 22.43
CA ARG A 771 4.02 21.47 23.43
C ARG A 771 4.52 22.61 24.32
N SER A 772 4.72 22.36 25.61
CA SER A 772 5.48 23.30 26.46
C SER A 772 6.98 23.10 26.31
N THR A 773 7.78 24.16 26.33
CA THR A 773 9.25 24.04 26.24
C THR A 773 9.94 24.93 27.27
N ALA A 774 11.22 24.64 27.54
CA ALA A 774 12.06 25.43 28.43
C ALA A 774 12.48 26.80 27.85
N THR A 775 12.02 27.15 26.64
CA THR A 775 12.32 28.43 25.98
C THR A 775 11.93 29.62 26.87
N ARG A 776 12.81 30.64 26.89
CA ARG A 776 12.66 31.89 27.65
C ARG A 776 13.09 33.07 26.79
N LEU A 777 12.60 34.25 27.16
CA LEU A 777 13.14 35.50 26.64
C LEU A 777 14.14 36.08 27.63
N TYR A 778 15.34 36.41 27.16
CA TYR A 778 16.40 37.03 27.95
C TYR A 778 16.52 38.51 27.60
N PRO A 779 16.77 39.38 28.58
CA PRO A 779 17.01 40.78 28.29
C PRO A 779 18.35 40.96 27.55
N SER A 780 18.38 41.83 26.54
CA SER A 780 19.61 42.21 25.83
C SER A 780 19.79 43.72 25.89
N PHE A 781 20.97 44.16 26.34
CA PHE A 781 21.34 45.59 26.37
C PHE A 781 22.61 45.86 25.56
N GLU A 782 23.08 44.87 24.82
CA GLU A 782 24.26 45.02 23.99
C GLU A 782 23.94 45.90 22.79
N ALA A 783 24.79 46.90 22.54
CA ALA A 783 24.67 47.71 21.34
C ALA A 783 24.77 46.80 20.10
N ALA A 784 25.68 45.84 20.07
CA ALA A 784 25.81 44.93 18.92
C ALA A 784 24.54 44.12 18.58
N SER A 785 23.57 44.00 19.51
CA SER A 785 22.36 43.21 19.26
C SER A 785 21.30 43.93 18.40
N GLY A 786 21.48 45.20 18.04
CA GLY A 786 20.52 45.93 17.19
C GLY A 786 19.18 46.27 17.87
N ILE A 787 19.02 46.03 19.17
CA ILE A 787 17.69 46.10 19.84
C ILE A 787 17.08 47.50 19.86
N TYR A 788 17.92 48.54 19.93
CA TYR A 788 17.52 49.95 19.92
C TYR A 788 17.01 50.42 18.55
N GLU A 789 17.20 49.63 17.49
CA GLU A 789 16.64 49.92 16.16
C GLU A 789 15.14 49.65 16.08
N ASP A 790 14.57 48.97 17.08
CA ASP A 790 13.13 48.70 17.13
C ASP A 790 12.32 50.01 17.08
N SER A 791 11.24 49.98 16.30
CA SER A 791 10.31 51.10 16.14
C SER A 791 9.76 51.64 17.47
N TRP A 792 9.66 50.79 18.50
CA TRP A 792 9.26 51.18 19.85
C TRP A 792 10.21 52.19 20.47
N PHE A 793 11.51 52.11 20.21
CA PHE A 793 12.50 53.05 20.75
C PHE A 793 12.60 54.36 19.94
N LYS A 794 11.89 54.51 18.82
CA LYS A 794 11.93 55.76 18.01
C LYS A 794 11.46 56.99 18.81
N PRO A 795 12.09 58.17 18.60
CA PRO A 795 11.71 59.42 19.28
C PRO A 795 10.23 59.79 19.11
N ARG A 796 9.56 60.11 20.21
CA ARG A 796 8.19 60.66 20.19
C ARG A 796 8.21 62.19 20.23
N SER A 797 7.28 62.81 19.50
CA SER A 797 7.13 64.27 19.50
C SER A 797 6.91 64.81 20.91
N GLY A 798 7.70 65.82 21.31
CA GLY A 798 7.61 66.44 22.64
C GLY A 798 8.22 65.64 23.80
N LYS A 799 8.94 64.54 23.52
CA LYS A 799 9.60 63.69 24.52
C LYS A 799 11.13 63.81 24.46
N SER A 800 11.78 63.52 25.59
CA SER A 800 13.24 63.53 25.71
C SER A 800 13.86 62.41 24.86
N THR A 801 15.01 62.70 24.23
CA THR A 801 15.76 61.74 23.42
C THR A 801 17.15 61.54 23.99
N MET A 802 17.70 60.35 23.79
CA MET A 802 19.10 60.04 24.05
C MET A 802 19.79 59.59 22.76
N SER A 803 21.13 59.59 22.75
CA SER A 803 21.91 59.29 21.55
C SER A 803 23.01 58.27 21.85
N PHE A 804 23.14 57.30 20.96
CA PHE A 804 24.20 56.29 20.97
C PHE A 804 25.01 56.43 19.67
N VAL A 805 26.31 56.17 19.75
CA VAL A 805 27.18 56.15 18.57
C VAL A 805 27.59 54.72 18.33
N GLU A 806 27.23 54.20 17.17
CA GLU A 806 27.56 52.85 16.75
C GLU A 806 27.90 52.85 15.26
N ASN A 807 28.99 52.17 14.89
CA ASN A 807 29.52 52.14 13.52
C ASN A 807 29.70 53.53 12.84
N GLY A 808 29.85 54.58 13.64
CA GLY A 808 30.01 55.96 13.17
C GLY A 808 28.72 56.75 13.01
N ASP A 809 27.55 56.12 13.18
CA ASP A 809 26.24 56.75 13.10
C ASP A 809 25.67 57.07 14.48
N THR A 810 25.04 58.26 14.60
CA THR A 810 24.38 58.69 15.84
C THR A 810 22.91 58.28 15.81
N ILE A 811 22.55 57.24 16.54
CA ILE A 811 21.18 56.75 16.66
C ILE A 811 20.49 57.50 17.80
N ARG A 812 19.33 58.11 17.52
CA ARG A 812 18.53 58.83 18.53
C ARG A 812 17.30 58.01 18.90
N ILE A 813 17.14 57.75 20.20
CA ILE A 813 15.99 56.99 20.73
C ILE A 813 15.25 57.77 21.83
N ASP A 814 14.01 57.37 22.11
CA ASP A 814 13.17 57.90 23.20
C ASP A 814 13.75 57.51 24.57
N ALA A 815 14.20 58.50 25.33
CA ALA A 815 14.91 58.26 26.58
C ALA A 815 14.01 57.63 27.66
N GLU A 816 12.73 58.00 27.71
CA GLU A 816 11.77 57.44 28.69
C GLU A 816 11.51 55.94 28.42
N ARG A 817 11.36 55.56 27.14
CA ARG A 817 11.14 54.15 26.77
C ARG A 817 12.38 53.30 26.99
N TRP A 818 13.57 53.85 26.73
CA TRP A 818 14.83 53.16 27.02
C TRP A 818 15.05 52.96 28.52
N GLU A 819 14.75 53.98 29.34
CA GLU A 819 14.83 53.88 30.79
C GLU A 819 13.85 52.82 31.33
N LYS A 820 12.61 52.78 30.82
CA LYS A 820 11.64 51.71 31.13
C LYS A 820 12.19 50.32 30.79
N TYR A 821 12.87 50.15 29.66
CA TYR A 821 13.46 48.86 29.31
C TYR A 821 14.65 48.49 30.20
N ARG A 822 15.48 49.48 30.54
CA ARG A 822 16.63 49.34 31.45
C ARG A 822 16.26 48.95 32.87
N GLU A 823 15.04 49.26 33.34
CA GLU A 823 14.53 48.78 34.63
C GLU A 823 14.48 47.25 34.71
N LEU A 824 14.44 46.55 33.56
CA LEU A 824 14.42 45.09 33.48
C LEU A 824 15.82 44.45 33.46
N GLN A 825 16.90 45.22 33.65
CA GLN A 825 18.27 44.73 33.47
C GLN A 825 18.71 43.68 34.49
N ASP A 826 18.09 43.68 35.67
CA ASP A 826 18.42 42.81 36.78
C ASP A 826 17.49 41.58 36.85
N GLU A 827 16.59 41.42 35.88
CA GLU A 827 15.68 40.27 35.77
C GLU A 827 16.38 39.09 35.06
N ASP A 828 16.24 37.87 35.60
CA ASP A 828 16.86 36.66 35.03
C ASP A 828 16.31 36.32 33.64
N TYR A 829 15.03 36.59 33.40
CA TYR A 829 14.34 36.41 32.12
C TYR A 829 13.11 37.33 32.05
N LEU A 830 12.78 37.80 30.85
CA LEU A 830 11.65 38.68 30.58
C LEU A 830 10.33 37.93 30.41
N ALA A 831 10.40 36.69 29.90
CA ALA A 831 9.24 35.81 29.76
C ALA A 831 9.63 34.35 29.91
N SER A 832 8.70 33.54 30.41
CA SER A 832 8.86 32.09 30.57
C SER A 832 7.54 31.33 30.36
N MET A 833 7.57 30.00 30.57
CA MET A 833 6.46 29.09 30.25
C MET A 833 6.05 29.17 28.79
N PHE A 834 7.00 28.91 27.89
CA PHE A 834 6.71 28.91 26.47
C PHE A 834 5.81 27.72 26.10
N GLU A 835 4.72 28.01 25.41
CA GLU A 835 3.80 27.05 24.82
C GLU A 835 3.92 27.19 23.30
N GLU A 836 4.56 26.21 22.67
CA GLU A 836 4.65 26.08 21.21
C GLU A 836 3.27 25.70 20.67
N ASN A 837 2.78 26.44 19.67
CA ASN A 837 1.50 26.19 19.01
C ASN A 837 1.65 26.38 17.49
N LEU A 838 1.82 25.30 16.75
CA LEU A 838 1.99 25.35 15.30
C LEU A 838 0.73 24.84 14.61
N LEU A 839 0.20 25.62 13.67
CA LEU A 839 -1.01 25.27 12.93
C LEU A 839 -0.74 25.30 11.43
N LYS A 840 -1.11 24.23 10.74
CA LYS A 840 -0.98 24.12 9.29
C LYS A 840 -2.31 23.71 8.68
N HIS A 841 -2.81 24.50 7.73
CA HIS A 841 -3.98 24.18 6.93
C HIS A 841 -3.56 23.79 5.52
N THR A 842 -4.27 22.84 4.90
CA THR A 842 -4.07 22.46 3.50
C THR A 842 -5.42 22.33 2.82
N ILE A 843 -5.59 23.02 1.69
CA ILE A 843 -6.77 22.89 0.83
C ILE A 843 -6.30 22.35 -0.51
N ASP A 844 -6.82 21.19 -0.92
CA ASP A 844 -6.59 20.62 -2.25
C ASP A 844 -7.89 20.64 -3.05
N LEU A 845 -7.82 21.17 -4.27
CA LEU A 845 -8.87 21.12 -5.27
C LEU A 845 -8.34 20.37 -6.49
N ALA A 846 -9.08 19.39 -7.00
CA ALA A 846 -8.69 18.66 -8.21
C ALA A 846 -9.89 18.42 -9.12
N VAL A 847 -9.76 18.76 -10.40
CA VAL A 847 -10.73 18.51 -11.46
C VAL A 847 -10.12 17.53 -12.44
N THR A 848 -10.84 16.45 -12.75
CA THR A 848 -10.49 15.52 -13.84
C THR A 848 -11.58 15.54 -14.90
N TYR A 849 -11.20 15.87 -16.13
CA TYR A 849 -12.07 15.83 -17.30
C TYR A 849 -11.56 14.79 -18.30
N LYS A 850 -12.40 13.81 -18.63
CA LYS A 850 -12.14 12.77 -19.63
C LYS A 850 -12.80 13.14 -20.96
N PHE A 851 -12.00 13.47 -21.96
CA PHE A 851 -12.42 13.55 -23.36
C PHE A 851 -12.22 12.16 -24.02
N PRO A 852 -12.78 11.89 -25.21
CA PRO A 852 -12.64 10.58 -25.87
C PRO A 852 -11.20 10.09 -26.05
N LYS A 853 -10.27 11.01 -26.26
CA LYS A 853 -8.84 10.75 -26.50
C LYS A 853 -7.91 11.51 -25.56
N ASN A 854 -8.46 12.24 -24.59
CA ASN A 854 -7.65 13.07 -23.69
C ASN A 854 -8.14 12.95 -22.24
N VAL A 855 -7.23 13.03 -21.28
CA VAL A 855 -7.54 13.19 -19.86
C VAL A 855 -6.84 14.44 -19.37
N LEU A 856 -7.61 15.47 -19.06
CA LEU A 856 -7.13 16.70 -18.45
C LEU A 856 -7.31 16.59 -16.94
N LYS A 857 -6.24 16.85 -16.18
CA LYS A 857 -6.30 17.07 -14.74
C LYS A 857 -5.81 18.48 -14.43
N VAL A 858 -6.56 19.21 -13.63
CA VAL A 858 -6.20 20.54 -13.13
C VAL A 858 -6.36 20.52 -11.62
N GLY A 859 -5.33 20.92 -10.90
CA GLY A 859 -5.35 20.99 -9.44
C GLY A 859 -4.90 22.34 -8.91
N GLY A 860 -5.23 22.57 -7.65
CA GLY A 860 -4.74 23.68 -6.84
C GLY A 860 -4.57 23.21 -5.41
N THR A 861 -3.38 23.43 -4.84
CA THR A 861 -3.08 23.16 -3.43
C THR A 861 -2.66 24.46 -2.77
N TRP A 862 -3.29 24.79 -1.64
CA TRP A 862 -2.97 25.94 -0.81
C TRP A 862 -2.61 25.48 0.59
N VAL A 863 -1.41 25.83 1.04
CA VAL A 863 -0.94 25.52 2.40
C VAL A 863 -0.68 26.82 3.13
N TYR A 864 -1.26 26.96 4.32
CA TYR A 864 -0.98 28.08 5.22
C TYR A 864 -0.47 27.52 6.54
N ARG A 865 0.77 27.85 6.91
CA ARG A 865 1.37 27.51 8.19
C ARG A 865 1.50 28.78 9.03
N THR A 866 1.10 28.71 10.29
CA THR A 866 1.27 29.79 11.26
C THR A 866 1.75 29.28 12.61
N ASP A 867 2.58 30.09 13.25
CA ASP A 867 3.05 29.96 14.61
C ASP A 867 2.20 30.85 15.54
N LEU A 868 1.44 30.20 16.42
CA LEU A 868 0.59 30.82 17.43
C LEU A 868 1.18 30.64 18.84
N SER A 869 2.49 30.38 18.92
CA SER A 869 3.18 30.16 20.19
C SER A 869 3.14 31.39 21.09
N LYS A 870 3.26 31.19 22.39
CA LYS A 870 3.14 32.26 23.40
C LYS A 870 3.92 31.92 24.67
N PHE A 871 4.23 32.95 25.46
CA PHE A 871 4.72 32.78 26.84
C PHE A 871 3.55 32.90 27.82
N GLY A 872 3.51 32.00 28.81
CA GLY A 872 2.49 32.02 29.87
C GLY A 872 2.79 33.01 31.01
N GLU A 873 4.07 33.33 31.22
CA GLU A 873 4.52 34.35 32.18
C GLU A 873 5.34 35.42 31.45
N ASP A 874 4.70 36.50 31.03
CA ASP A 874 5.27 37.59 30.23
C ASP A 874 4.98 39.00 30.79
N GLY A 875 4.47 39.09 32.03
CA GLY A 875 4.03 40.38 32.60
C GLY A 875 5.11 41.45 32.73
N LEU A 876 6.40 41.10 32.70
CA LEU A 876 7.51 42.07 32.63
C LEU A 876 7.54 42.83 31.29
N LEU A 877 6.94 42.26 30.25
CA LEU A 877 6.79 42.85 28.92
C LEU A 877 5.49 43.67 28.79
N ASP A 878 4.74 43.86 29.88
CA ASP A 878 3.52 44.68 29.87
C ASP A 878 3.81 46.14 29.45
N GLY A 879 3.12 46.56 28.39
CA GLY A 879 3.25 47.89 27.82
C GLY A 879 4.55 48.12 27.03
N PHE A 880 5.22 47.05 26.59
CA PHE A 880 6.16 47.08 25.47
C PHE A 880 5.42 46.68 24.18
N ASN A 881 5.85 47.19 23.03
CA ASN A 881 5.29 46.84 21.73
C ASN A 881 6.44 46.59 20.75
N PHE A 882 7.22 45.55 21.05
CA PHE A 882 8.36 45.13 20.25
C PHE A 882 7.92 44.48 18.95
N SER A 883 8.76 44.60 17.92
CA SER A 883 8.63 43.84 16.68
C SER A 883 9.04 42.38 16.88
N ASN A 884 8.60 41.48 15.99
CA ASN A 884 9.00 40.06 16.02
C ASN A 884 10.51 39.87 15.92
N LYS A 885 11.21 40.74 15.17
CA LYS A 885 12.68 40.76 15.09
C LYS A 885 13.32 40.98 16.46
N THR A 886 12.78 41.93 17.22
CA THR A 886 13.23 42.19 18.60
C THR A 886 12.95 41.02 19.53
N TYR A 887 11.78 40.38 19.43
CA TYR A 887 11.55 39.13 20.17
C TYR A 887 12.55 38.03 19.77
N GLY A 888 12.93 37.95 18.49
CA GLY A 888 13.99 37.08 17.99
C GLY A 888 15.34 37.35 18.66
N ILE A 889 15.74 38.62 18.79
CA ILE A 889 16.95 39.03 19.52
C ILE A 889 16.88 38.60 21.00
N LEU A 890 15.70 38.70 21.60
CA LEU A 890 15.45 38.33 23.00
C LEU A 890 15.34 36.80 23.21
N GLY A 891 15.31 36.00 22.14
CA GLY A 891 15.36 34.54 22.21
C GLY A 891 14.25 33.79 21.48
N TYR A 892 13.20 34.45 20.96
CA TYR A 892 12.17 33.77 20.17
C TYR A 892 11.53 34.65 19.08
N TYR A 893 11.64 34.24 17.82
CA TYR A 893 11.04 34.98 16.70
C TYR A 893 9.61 34.50 16.43
N PHE A 894 8.61 35.23 16.94
CA PHE A 894 7.20 34.96 16.65
C PHE A 894 6.91 35.05 15.16
N HIS A 895 6.14 34.09 14.64
CA HIS A 895 5.77 33.99 13.22
C HIS A 895 6.95 33.82 12.26
N GLY A 896 8.13 33.42 12.76
CA GLY A 896 9.34 33.29 11.95
C GLY A 896 9.30 32.13 10.94
N GLY A 897 8.46 31.12 11.21
CA GLY A 897 8.24 29.98 10.32
C GLY A 897 6.95 30.02 9.51
N ASP A 898 6.22 31.14 9.56
CA ASP A 898 4.93 31.29 8.88
C ASP A 898 5.17 31.35 7.37
N TYR A 899 4.36 30.60 6.62
CA TYR A 899 4.42 30.64 5.17
C TYR A 899 3.06 30.37 4.53
N PHE A 900 2.90 30.91 3.33
CA PHE A 900 1.81 30.58 2.42
C PHE A 900 2.39 29.95 1.15
N GLU A 901 1.93 28.75 0.82
CA GLU A 901 2.37 28.00 -0.36
C GLU A 901 1.18 27.70 -1.29
N GLN A 902 1.41 27.85 -2.60
CA GLN A 902 0.43 27.64 -3.65
C GLN A 902 1.04 26.74 -4.73
N ARG A 903 0.35 25.67 -5.13
CA ARG A 903 0.78 24.77 -6.23
C ARG A 903 -0.35 24.56 -7.21
N TYR A 904 -0.08 24.62 -8.51
CA TYR A 904 -1.10 24.50 -9.56
C TYR A 904 -0.78 23.42 -10.60
N PRO A 905 -0.86 22.13 -10.22
CA PRO A 905 -0.55 21.04 -11.15
C PRO A 905 -1.59 20.96 -12.28
N VAL A 906 -1.12 20.96 -13.52
CA VAL A 906 -1.93 20.74 -14.72
C VAL A 906 -1.29 19.63 -15.54
N SER A 907 -2.06 18.60 -15.88
CA SER A 907 -1.60 17.51 -16.75
C SER A 907 -2.59 17.20 -17.86
N LEU A 908 -2.10 16.98 -19.07
CA LEU A 908 -2.88 16.52 -20.22
C LEU A 908 -2.28 15.21 -20.72
N THR A 909 -3.05 14.13 -20.63
CA THR A 909 -2.72 12.86 -21.28
C THR A 909 -3.54 12.73 -22.56
N THR A 910 -2.89 12.60 -23.70
CA THR A 910 -3.50 12.36 -25.02
C THR A 910 -3.17 10.94 -25.49
N THR A 911 -4.19 10.16 -25.85
CA THR A 911 -4.04 8.80 -26.39
C THR A 911 -4.68 8.72 -27.77
N LEU A 912 -3.84 8.63 -28.81
CA LEU A 912 -4.20 8.39 -30.20
C LEU A 912 -3.63 7.04 -30.64
N ASP A 913 -4.08 6.52 -31.79
CA ASP A 913 -3.65 5.21 -32.30
C ASP A 913 -2.14 5.15 -32.63
N PHE A 914 -1.50 6.31 -32.82
CA PHE A 914 -0.09 6.45 -33.22
C PHE A 914 0.77 7.17 -32.17
N ILE A 915 0.20 7.65 -31.07
CA ILE A 915 0.93 8.37 -30.03
C ILE A 915 0.16 8.38 -28.72
N ARG A 916 0.86 8.14 -27.62
CA ARG A 916 0.40 8.47 -26.28
C ARG A 916 1.36 9.49 -25.69
N ASN A 917 0.87 10.65 -25.27
CA ASN A 917 1.70 11.66 -24.60
C ASN A 917 1.05 12.13 -23.30
N THR A 918 1.84 12.34 -22.26
CA THR A 918 1.44 13.01 -21.02
C THR A 918 2.36 14.20 -20.78
N VAL A 919 1.80 15.41 -20.87
CA VAL A 919 2.49 16.65 -20.50
C VAL A 919 1.96 17.13 -19.16
N SER A 920 2.84 17.50 -18.23
CA SER A 920 2.45 18.09 -16.95
C SER A 920 3.28 19.33 -16.63
N VAL A 921 2.62 20.38 -16.13
CA VAL A 921 3.26 21.60 -15.63
C VAL A 921 2.77 21.88 -14.22
N MET A 922 3.65 22.35 -13.34
CA MET A 922 3.31 22.71 -11.97
C MET A 922 4.14 23.92 -11.53
N PRO A 923 3.58 25.14 -11.58
CA PRO A 923 4.16 26.26 -10.84
C PRO A 923 3.82 26.13 -9.35
N ARG A 924 4.78 26.53 -8.52
CA ARG A 924 4.76 26.56 -7.06
C ARG A 924 5.28 27.91 -6.59
N TYR A 925 4.51 28.56 -5.72
CA TYR A 925 4.89 29.82 -5.08
C TYR A 925 4.89 29.58 -3.57
N LYS A 926 5.95 29.98 -2.88
CA LYS A 926 5.99 29.96 -1.42
C LYS A 926 6.52 31.28 -0.90
N ILE A 927 5.77 31.89 0.00
CA ILE A 927 6.08 33.20 0.58
C ILE A 927 6.21 32.97 2.07
N TYR A 928 7.33 33.39 2.64
CA TYR A 928 7.59 33.29 4.06
C TYR A 928 7.37 34.66 4.71
N ASN A 929 7.03 34.67 5.99
CA ASN A 929 6.90 35.91 6.76
C ASN A 929 8.26 36.45 7.24
N ARG A 930 9.29 35.61 7.23
CA ARG A 930 10.65 35.95 7.67
C ARG A 930 11.52 36.36 6.47
N ASP A 931 12.37 37.36 6.69
CA ASP A 931 13.44 37.82 5.78
C ASP A 931 12.95 38.16 4.37
N ASP A 932 11.66 38.55 4.25
CA ASP A 932 10.94 38.76 2.99
C ASP A 932 11.16 37.64 1.95
N MET A 933 11.42 36.42 2.44
CA MET A 933 11.86 35.31 1.62
C MET A 933 10.73 34.81 0.72
N THR A 934 11.03 34.67 -0.57
CA THR A 934 10.09 34.12 -1.56
C THR A 934 10.77 33.04 -2.39
N GLU A 935 9.99 32.02 -2.72
CA GLU A 935 10.43 30.90 -3.52
C GLU A 935 9.45 30.70 -4.67
N PHE A 936 9.96 30.68 -5.90
CA PHE A 936 9.19 30.35 -7.09
C PHE A 936 9.84 29.17 -7.80
N GLU A 937 9.09 28.07 -7.87
CA GLU A 937 9.50 26.87 -8.58
C GLU A 937 8.51 26.57 -9.70
N TRP A 938 8.98 26.10 -10.84
CA TRP A 938 8.12 25.47 -11.83
C TRP A 938 8.74 24.22 -12.41
N THR A 939 7.90 23.21 -12.59
CA THR A 939 8.29 21.94 -13.22
C THR A 939 7.51 21.72 -14.50
N LEU A 940 8.16 21.20 -15.54
CA LEU A 940 7.56 20.70 -16.77
C LEU A 940 8.05 19.27 -17.01
N SER A 941 7.13 18.34 -17.17
CA SER A 941 7.42 16.96 -17.57
C SER A 941 6.65 16.56 -18.82
N ASP A 942 7.29 15.80 -19.70
CA ASP A 942 6.71 15.19 -20.90
C ASP A 942 7.08 13.71 -20.94
N ASN A 943 6.10 12.85 -21.20
CA ASN A 943 6.30 11.43 -21.39
C ASN A 943 5.48 10.95 -22.59
N MET A 944 6.19 10.69 -23.68
CA MET A 944 5.64 10.38 -24.98
C MET A 944 6.05 8.97 -25.41
N THR A 945 5.12 8.23 -26.00
CA THR A 945 5.36 6.92 -26.62
C THR A 945 4.70 6.87 -28.00
N ILE A 946 5.45 6.48 -29.01
CA ILE A 946 5.06 6.44 -30.42
C ILE A 946 5.33 5.02 -30.97
N PRO A 947 4.29 4.22 -31.27
CA PRO A 947 4.47 2.97 -32.00
C PRO A 947 4.75 3.26 -33.49
N VAL A 948 6.03 3.45 -33.84
CA VAL A 948 6.47 3.83 -35.19
C VAL A 948 6.17 2.72 -36.19
N VAL A 949 6.45 1.47 -35.82
CA VAL A 949 6.11 0.28 -36.60
C VAL A 949 5.41 -0.68 -35.67
N LYS A 950 4.12 -0.91 -35.93
CA LYS A 950 3.28 -1.80 -35.12
C LYS A 950 3.98 -3.16 -34.91
N ASP A 951 4.05 -3.60 -33.66
CA ASP A 951 4.63 -4.88 -33.22
C ASP A 951 6.14 -5.04 -33.52
N PHE A 952 6.86 -3.95 -33.85
CA PHE A 952 8.31 -3.99 -34.14
C PHE A 952 9.10 -2.86 -33.48
N LEU A 953 8.67 -1.60 -33.61
CA LEU A 953 9.45 -0.44 -33.15
C LEU A 953 8.57 0.59 -32.44
N ASP A 954 8.89 0.84 -31.17
CA ASP A 954 8.35 1.95 -30.39
C ASP A 954 9.45 2.98 -30.09
N VAL A 955 9.09 4.25 -30.06
CA VAL A 955 9.95 5.36 -29.63
C VAL A 955 9.33 5.98 -28.39
N SER A 956 10.10 6.09 -27.33
CA SER A 956 9.73 6.82 -26.12
C SER A 956 10.60 8.05 -25.95
N LEU A 957 9.98 9.18 -25.62
CA LEU A 957 10.65 10.42 -25.25
C LEU A 957 10.20 10.76 -23.84
N ASN A 958 11.16 11.03 -22.98
CA ASN A 958 10.91 11.51 -21.63
C ASN A 958 11.77 12.75 -21.38
N GLY A 959 11.18 13.75 -20.75
CA GLY A 959 11.88 14.96 -20.38
C GLY A 959 11.26 15.58 -19.14
N ASN A 960 12.11 16.09 -18.26
CA ASN A 960 11.71 16.83 -17.09
C ASN A 960 12.64 18.04 -16.91
N PHE A 961 12.03 19.16 -16.54
CA PHE A 961 12.67 20.44 -16.32
C PHE A 961 12.11 21.00 -15.02
N ARG A 962 12.99 21.31 -14.06
CA ARG A 962 12.68 22.05 -12.84
C ARG A 962 13.53 23.30 -12.81
N GLN A 963 12.93 24.41 -12.43
CA GLN A 963 13.67 25.62 -12.10
C GLN A 963 13.11 26.20 -10.82
N ASN A 964 13.99 26.55 -9.89
CA ASN A 964 13.68 27.18 -8.63
C ASN A 964 14.43 28.51 -8.51
N PHE A 965 13.74 29.51 -7.97
CA PHE A 965 14.29 30.80 -7.58
C PHE A 965 14.00 30.99 -6.09
N LEU A 966 15.01 31.39 -5.34
CA LEU A 966 14.90 31.72 -3.93
C LEU A 966 15.48 33.12 -3.72
N ASP A 967 14.61 34.06 -3.37
CA ASP A 967 15.00 35.43 -3.05
C ASP A 967 14.88 35.60 -1.53
N ARG A 968 15.91 36.12 -0.86
CA ARG A 968 15.90 36.41 0.60
C ARG A 968 16.76 37.64 0.92
N THR A 969 16.44 38.35 2.00
CA THR A 969 17.28 39.44 2.49
C THR A 969 18.02 39.02 3.76
N VAL A 970 19.36 39.07 3.75
CA VAL A 970 20.22 38.75 4.91
C VAL A 970 21.06 39.97 5.24
N ASP A 971 21.00 40.44 6.49
CA ASP A 971 21.74 41.62 6.98
C ASP A 971 21.55 42.90 6.14
N GLY A 972 20.41 43.02 5.46
CA GLY A 972 20.08 44.15 4.59
C GLY A 972 20.62 44.04 3.16
N GLU A 973 21.24 42.92 2.79
CA GLU A 973 21.62 42.58 1.43
C GLU A 973 20.64 41.56 0.83
N ASP A 974 20.21 41.81 -0.41
CA ASP A 974 19.36 40.88 -1.16
C ASP A 974 20.22 39.76 -1.77
N LEU A 975 19.84 38.52 -1.49
CA LEU A 975 20.45 37.30 -2.00
C LEU A 975 19.44 36.56 -2.87
N ASP A 976 19.80 36.40 -4.15
CA ASP A 976 19.02 35.67 -5.14
C ASP A 976 19.75 34.37 -5.48
N GLU A 977 19.14 33.22 -5.20
CA GLU A 977 19.66 31.89 -5.53
C GLU A 977 18.80 31.24 -6.63
N MET A 978 19.46 30.52 -7.54
CA MET A 978 18.77 29.81 -8.63
C MET A 978 19.20 28.36 -8.72
N GLU A 979 18.24 27.47 -8.96
CA GLU A 979 18.51 26.07 -9.31
C GLU A 979 17.80 25.71 -10.62
N ILE A 980 18.46 24.93 -11.48
CA ILE A 980 17.83 24.30 -12.64
C ILE A 980 18.23 22.83 -12.67
N ASP A 981 17.24 21.93 -12.80
CA ASP A 981 17.44 20.51 -13.04
C ASP A 981 16.80 20.15 -14.36
N VAL A 982 17.56 19.52 -15.26
CA VAL A 982 17.08 19.08 -16.56
C VAL A 982 17.47 17.62 -16.76
N ASP A 983 16.48 16.77 -16.97
CA ASP A 983 16.70 15.39 -17.37
C ASP A 983 15.88 15.06 -18.61
N GLY A 984 16.42 14.19 -19.46
CA GLY A 984 15.68 13.70 -20.60
C GLY A 984 16.33 12.50 -21.26
N ALA A 985 15.52 11.64 -21.85
CA ALA A 985 15.99 10.51 -22.61
C ALA A 985 15.11 10.21 -23.84
N ILE A 986 15.75 9.55 -24.79
CA ILE A 986 15.13 8.97 -25.98
C ILE A 986 15.39 7.47 -25.91
N SER A 987 14.34 6.67 -25.97
CA SER A 987 14.43 5.21 -25.94
C SER A 987 13.83 4.63 -27.22
N LEU A 988 14.57 3.72 -27.88
CA LEU A 988 14.10 2.94 -29.02
C LEU A 988 13.86 1.50 -28.59
N ARG A 989 12.62 1.04 -28.63
CA ARG A 989 12.24 -0.35 -28.34
C ARG A 989 12.12 -1.15 -29.62
N PHE A 990 12.95 -2.16 -29.79
CA PHE A 990 12.86 -3.11 -30.89
C PHE A 990 12.28 -4.44 -30.39
N HIS A 991 11.09 -4.80 -30.86
CA HIS A 991 10.46 -6.10 -30.61
C HIS A 991 11.00 -7.12 -31.62
N HIS A 992 11.81 -8.07 -31.13
CA HIS A 992 12.34 -9.18 -31.95
C HIS A 992 11.32 -10.33 -32.04
N THR A 993 10.61 -10.57 -30.94
CA THR A 993 9.44 -11.45 -30.84
C THR A 993 8.44 -10.86 -29.84
N ALA A 994 7.29 -11.52 -29.64
CA ALA A 994 6.35 -11.13 -28.58
C ALA A 994 6.93 -11.21 -27.15
N SER A 995 8.06 -11.90 -26.98
CA SER A 995 8.67 -12.17 -25.68
C SER A 995 10.14 -11.73 -25.59
N LEU A 996 10.72 -11.19 -26.66
CA LEU A 996 12.10 -10.72 -26.71
C LEU A 996 12.12 -9.32 -27.33
N PHE A 997 12.57 -8.33 -26.57
CA PHE A 997 12.77 -6.97 -27.08
C PHE A 997 14.05 -6.34 -26.51
N THR A 998 14.54 -5.30 -27.20
CA THR A 998 15.68 -4.51 -26.72
C THR A 998 15.31 -3.04 -26.65
N ASP A 999 15.62 -2.38 -25.54
CA ASP A 999 15.52 -0.92 -25.40
C ASP A 999 16.90 -0.29 -25.56
N TRP A 1000 16.99 0.74 -26.40
CA TRP A 1000 18.21 1.52 -26.63
C TRP A 1000 17.96 2.94 -26.19
N THR A 1001 18.53 3.31 -25.04
CA THR A 1001 18.27 4.58 -24.37
C THR A 1001 19.49 5.47 -24.47
N LEU A 1002 19.28 6.71 -24.89
CA LEU A 1002 20.25 7.80 -24.77
C LEU A 1002 19.62 8.88 -23.90
N GLY A 1003 20.30 9.29 -22.85
CA GLY A 1003 19.79 10.32 -21.95
C GLY A 1003 20.85 11.26 -21.43
N ALA A 1004 20.38 12.34 -20.82
CA ALA A 1004 21.22 13.33 -20.17
C ALA A 1004 20.54 13.84 -18.89
N VAL A 1005 21.36 14.16 -17.90
CA VAL A 1005 21.01 14.88 -16.67
C VAL A 1005 21.91 16.11 -16.58
N TYR A 1006 21.33 17.24 -16.21
CA TYR A 1006 22.02 18.50 -16.05
C TYR A 1006 21.47 19.29 -14.87
N ASP A 1007 22.31 19.42 -13.84
CA ASP A 1007 22.03 20.21 -12.64
C ASP A 1007 22.89 21.47 -12.69
N TYR A 1008 22.21 22.63 -12.71
CA TYR A 1008 22.83 23.94 -12.73
C TYR A 1008 22.56 24.67 -11.41
N ARG A 1009 23.65 25.11 -10.78
CA ARG A 1009 23.70 25.79 -9.49
C ARG A 1009 24.72 26.94 -9.59
N PRO A 1010 24.37 28.11 -10.15
CA PRO A 1010 25.31 29.20 -10.37
C PRO A 1010 25.97 29.69 -9.07
N ASP A 1011 25.24 29.60 -7.96
CA ASP A 1011 25.62 30.09 -6.64
C ASP A 1011 26.42 29.06 -5.82
N ASN A 1012 26.23 27.76 -6.10
CA ASN A 1012 27.05 26.67 -5.56
C ASN A 1012 27.59 25.77 -6.68
N ARG A 1013 28.75 26.13 -7.23
CA ARG A 1013 29.32 25.43 -8.39
C ARG A 1013 29.85 24.03 -8.10
N ALA A 1014 30.09 23.69 -6.84
CA ALA A 1014 30.52 22.34 -6.47
C ALA A 1014 29.42 21.30 -6.76
N ASP A 1015 28.16 21.73 -6.67
CA ASP A 1015 26.97 20.89 -6.89
C ASP A 1015 26.48 20.93 -8.34
N GLN A 1016 27.25 21.51 -9.26
CA GLN A 1016 26.96 21.46 -10.69
C GLN A 1016 27.44 20.14 -11.32
N TYR A 1017 26.50 19.38 -11.86
CA TYR A 1017 26.73 18.04 -12.39
C TYR A 1017 26.09 17.89 -13.77
N LYS A 1018 26.80 17.20 -14.67
CA LYS A 1018 26.25 16.72 -15.95
C LYS A 1018 26.56 15.26 -16.12
N ASP A 1019 25.59 14.50 -16.58
CA ASP A 1019 25.79 13.12 -17.00
C ASP A 1019 25.09 12.86 -18.31
N PHE A 1020 25.82 12.27 -19.24
CA PHE A 1020 25.26 11.70 -20.45
C PHE A 1020 25.35 10.19 -20.33
N TYR A 1021 24.30 9.48 -20.67
CA TYR A 1021 24.29 8.03 -20.57
C TYR A 1021 23.72 7.38 -21.82
N ALA A 1022 24.25 6.20 -22.11
CA ALA A 1022 23.73 5.30 -23.12
C ALA A 1022 23.51 3.93 -22.47
N ILE A 1023 22.34 3.34 -22.67
CA ILE A 1023 21.95 2.04 -22.09
C ILE A 1023 21.34 1.19 -23.20
N VAL A 1024 21.75 -0.07 -23.26
CA VAL A 1024 21.10 -1.11 -24.05
C VAL A 1024 20.57 -2.17 -23.10
N SER A 1025 19.25 -2.34 -23.07
CA SER A 1025 18.56 -3.30 -22.21
C SER A 1025 17.98 -4.43 -23.05
N LEU A 1026 18.48 -5.65 -22.86
CA LEU A 1026 17.91 -6.86 -23.44
C LEU A 1026 16.86 -7.42 -22.50
N ASN A 1027 15.62 -7.56 -22.95
CA ASN A 1027 14.49 -8.04 -22.16
C ASN A 1027 13.94 -9.32 -22.79
N TYR A 1028 13.96 -10.42 -22.05
CA TYR A 1028 13.42 -11.70 -22.48
C TYR A 1028 12.44 -12.26 -21.46
N SER A 1029 11.20 -12.42 -21.88
CA SER A 1029 10.14 -13.15 -21.20
C SER A 1029 10.01 -14.54 -21.81
N PHE A 1030 9.78 -15.57 -21.00
CA PHE A 1030 9.57 -16.94 -21.47
C PHE A 1030 8.49 -17.66 -20.66
#